data_AF-A0A0C1QQH0-F1
#
_entry.id   AF-A0A0C1QQH0-F1
#
_cell.length_a   1.000
_cell.length_b   1.000
_cell.length_c   1.000
_cell.angle_alpha   90.00
_cell.angle_beta   90.00
_cell.angle_gamma   90.00
#
_symmetry.space_group_name_H-M   'P 1'
#
loop_
_entity.id
_entity.type
_entity.pdbx_description
1 polymer ?
#
loop_
_entity_poly.entity_id
_entity_poly.type
_entity_poly.pdbx_seq_one_letter_code
_entity_poly.pdbx_strand_id
1 'polypeptide(L)'
;MNADLPLIDGRTAADVVEKIRATAPFYVPEWSGGVDGDAGSALTGVFGDMVVEVLQRLNRVPERHLAAFLEVLGLRLLPPRPAETVVVFTLAKDADRSALVVAGTQVMAEKTADHPELLFETDENVLAVPSRIAALYSTIPDTAGGREKVFGHTEAWTAGSSFTIFHGTENLQEHALYLRQTGLFTVRSGVEIHLSGVPRALADQVAWSYTDADGRETLFGARFDGAVGRLILSTGAGRPELGRCVVNGIDGIWLKGVPKVGADGTTALARVKDAVLRTVVGVGTRSLPTAVIHPDVAFAGDVPQDLTVTAGGDFIRNLLPFGDKPMPLAAFHLASREVFSKRGARITLRITCATDLDVPIERVQGIGAVFSARLRGAGIATAGELLSRSDAQVAGIIRAPGSARPASSYLLRARNIREATAKAYYDKAGAVSYRSGRAAAPGPGLSWEYWNGTGWCAISDVADSTGGLLATGEVTFTCPADMAEVEVSGQRNWWIRVRLSSGDYGREFEIVNGQAVAAGFTPPRLGRITLSWDGTDPSAMGEPDSILTRNNLEWDDGLAVLRTGAIFRPFRPLADLRPAFYAGFDRPLAKGPIGLYLDLAEIDYARDFKPRVQWEVYDAGASQWLRLDAEDGTAGLTRAGIVRIVVPGGGVPAPLFGTRLHWLRAVLVAGEYAPTALGAGLPYRLRRGYLNIPRIIGRPAHLKGIILNPARWRSWRQLPSNSPPIARGIYLNAARALQLTSVRNERPGSGNGLPDQSFTLARKPVFDDQVWVNEFGLISAAELDRLAADAPGRVSRVTDREGRVSEVWVRWEGRDDLLASGPLDRHYGIDRSSGLVSFGNGKRGRVLPAGTNNVRVSYRTGGGAAGNLGGGAIARMRTGIPLVEKVVNPGPCGGGVEGEDISALYRRGPQSLRRRDRAVTVEDYEGLIREQFPGMALVKCLPVCDDRGMTRTGWLTVIIVPRTADDRPIPSAALRRRVEEFVAGHGANVVTAPCHAVVTRPSYVRVSVDVALVPRSLDQAPAVETAALVALRRFLHPLTGGWDGGGWPFGRLVCHSDLYRLLEEVEGVDRVASMAVTAIDEMGRRMELGEADESTRPVDPYLLVSSGDHRVAARAGDA
;
A
#
# COMPACT_ATOMS: atom_id res chain seq x y z
N MET A 1 23.54 -36.75 38.62
CA MET A 1 24.82 -37.27 38.13
C MET A 1 24.71 -37.41 36.64
N ASN A 2 25.64 -36.84 35.89
CA ASN A 2 25.68 -36.97 34.44
C ASN A 2 25.96 -38.44 34.10
N ALA A 3 25.02 -39.13 33.46
CA ALA A 3 25.10 -40.58 33.21
C ALA A 3 26.28 -40.98 32.29
N ASP A 4 26.87 -40.02 31.59
CA ASP A 4 27.97 -40.21 30.64
C ASP A 4 29.37 -40.13 31.26
N LEU A 5 29.52 -39.79 32.55
CA LEU A 5 30.83 -39.76 33.20
C LEU A 5 31.23 -41.16 33.68
N PRO A 6 32.48 -41.60 33.42
CA PRO A 6 32.93 -42.93 33.85
C PRO A 6 32.92 -43.04 35.37
N LEU A 7 32.34 -44.12 35.89
CA LEU A 7 32.44 -44.47 37.30
C LEU A 7 33.88 -44.89 37.60
N ILE A 8 34.42 -44.42 38.73
CA ILE A 8 35.71 -44.90 39.25
C ILE A 8 35.56 -46.35 39.72
N ASP A 9 34.42 -46.67 40.32
CA ASP A 9 34.10 -48.02 40.80
C ASP A 9 32.60 -48.31 40.64
N GLY A 10 32.27 -49.32 39.82
CA GLY A 10 30.90 -49.70 39.50
C GLY A 10 30.30 -50.78 40.39
N ARG A 11 31.00 -51.23 41.45
CA ARG A 11 30.53 -52.33 42.30
C ARG A 11 29.26 -51.96 43.06
N THR A 12 28.30 -52.87 43.02
CA THR A 12 27.06 -52.84 43.82
C THR A 12 27.29 -53.45 45.21
N ALA A 13 26.34 -53.28 46.12
CA ALA A 13 26.41 -53.91 47.44
C ALA A 13 26.49 -55.44 47.32
N ALA A 14 25.77 -56.02 46.34
CA ALA A 14 25.82 -57.43 46.03
C ALA A 14 27.22 -57.88 45.58
N ASP A 15 27.90 -57.12 44.72
CA ASP A 15 29.27 -57.44 44.28
C ASP A 15 30.26 -57.41 45.45
N VAL A 16 30.08 -56.47 46.38
CA VAL A 16 30.90 -56.37 47.60
C VAL A 16 30.64 -57.56 48.52
N VAL A 17 29.38 -57.92 48.76
CA VAL A 17 28.97 -59.07 49.58
C VAL A 17 29.47 -60.37 48.97
N GLU A 18 29.32 -60.56 47.65
CA GLU A 18 29.82 -61.73 46.93
C GLU A 18 31.34 -61.82 47.00
N LYS A 19 32.05 -60.69 46.87
CA LYS A 19 33.50 -60.66 47.05
C LYS A 19 33.90 -61.07 48.46
N ILE A 20 33.20 -60.59 49.48
CA ILE A 20 33.47 -60.98 50.88
C ILE A 20 33.22 -62.47 51.07
N ARG A 21 32.09 -63.00 50.58
CA ARG A 21 31.78 -64.44 50.61
C ARG A 21 32.84 -65.29 49.91
N ALA A 22 33.31 -64.85 48.74
CA ALA A 22 34.34 -65.55 47.98
C ALA A 22 35.73 -65.52 48.67
N THR A 23 35.98 -64.52 49.52
CA THR A 23 37.27 -64.36 50.19
C THR A 23 37.27 -64.91 51.62
N ALA A 24 36.09 -64.99 52.25
CA ALA A 24 35.91 -65.45 53.63
C ALA A 24 36.57 -66.80 53.97
N PRO A 25 36.53 -67.85 53.12
CA PRO A 25 37.14 -69.15 53.43
C PRO A 25 38.66 -69.10 53.68
N PHE A 26 39.34 -68.08 53.16
CA PHE A 26 40.79 -67.93 53.29
C PHE A 26 41.21 -67.16 54.57
N TYR A 27 40.30 -66.39 55.16
CA TYR A 27 40.58 -65.53 56.32
C TYR A 27 39.84 -65.98 57.59
N VAL A 28 38.66 -66.57 57.41
CA VAL A 28 37.76 -67.03 58.48
C VAL A 28 37.18 -68.40 58.06
N PRO A 29 38.00 -69.45 58.00
CA PRO A 29 37.56 -70.78 57.57
C PRO A 29 36.51 -71.41 58.51
N GLU A 30 36.43 -70.93 59.75
CA GLU A 30 35.43 -71.29 60.77
C GLU A 30 34.01 -70.83 60.37
N TRP A 31 33.90 -69.81 59.51
CA TRP A 31 32.61 -69.27 59.06
C TRP A 31 32.21 -69.89 57.73
N SER A 32 31.14 -70.67 57.73
CA SER A 32 30.63 -71.37 56.54
C SER A 32 29.91 -70.47 55.53
N GLY A 33 29.70 -69.18 55.86
CA GLY A 33 29.28 -68.13 54.91
C GLY A 33 27.95 -68.35 54.19
N GLY A 34 27.11 -69.29 54.65
CA GLY A 34 26.01 -69.85 53.86
C GLY A 34 24.66 -69.99 54.56
N VAL A 35 24.46 -69.44 55.77
CA VAL A 35 23.15 -69.46 56.44
C VAL A 35 22.52 -68.07 56.37
N ASP A 36 21.49 -67.92 55.53
CA ASP A 36 20.70 -66.70 55.48
C ASP A 36 20.13 -66.40 56.88
N GLY A 37 20.49 -65.23 57.42
CA GLY A 37 20.06 -64.78 58.75
C GLY A 37 21.10 -64.91 59.88
N ASP A 38 22.32 -65.39 59.61
CA ASP A 38 23.40 -65.33 60.61
C ASP A 38 23.96 -63.90 60.78
N ALA A 39 24.57 -63.63 61.94
CA ALA A 39 25.10 -62.30 62.25
C ALA A 39 26.21 -61.87 61.27
N GLY A 40 26.99 -62.83 60.75
CA GLY A 40 28.04 -62.59 59.76
C GLY A 40 27.48 -62.10 58.43
N SER A 41 26.40 -62.70 57.93
CA SER A 41 25.73 -62.32 56.69
C SER A 41 25.01 -60.98 56.83
N ALA A 42 24.38 -60.71 57.98
CA ALA A 42 23.78 -59.40 58.27
C ALA A 42 24.84 -58.29 58.30
N LEU A 43 25.97 -58.51 58.99
CA LEU A 43 27.10 -57.57 59.00
C LEU A 43 27.73 -57.39 57.61
N THR A 44 27.80 -58.45 56.81
CA THR A 44 28.31 -58.38 55.44
C THR A 44 27.39 -57.54 54.54
N GLY A 45 26.07 -57.69 54.69
CA GLY A 45 25.08 -56.85 54.00
C GLY A 45 25.20 -55.38 54.38
N VAL A 46 25.22 -55.07 55.69
CA VAL A 46 25.40 -53.70 56.20
C VAL A 46 26.72 -53.10 55.73
N PHE A 47 27.81 -53.86 55.78
CA PHE A 47 29.10 -53.42 55.27
C PHE A 47 29.07 -53.17 53.76
N GLY A 48 28.38 -54.02 52.99
CA GLY A 48 28.13 -53.81 51.56
C GLY A 48 27.44 -52.46 51.30
N ASP A 49 26.39 -52.15 52.04
CA ASP A 49 25.66 -50.88 51.93
C ASP A 49 26.54 -49.68 52.32
N MET A 50 27.29 -49.79 53.43
CA MET A 50 28.23 -48.74 53.87
C MET A 50 29.33 -48.49 52.82
N VAL A 51 29.85 -49.54 52.19
CA VAL A 51 30.85 -49.39 51.12
C VAL A 51 30.24 -48.70 49.90
N VAL A 52 29.02 -49.06 49.50
CA VAL A 52 28.35 -48.41 48.36
C VAL A 52 28.15 -46.91 48.60
N GLU A 53 27.85 -46.46 49.82
CA GLU A 53 27.80 -45.01 50.11
C GLU A 53 29.14 -44.31 49.87
N VAL A 54 30.25 -44.95 50.24
CA VAL A 54 31.60 -44.43 49.98
C VAL A 54 31.88 -44.43 48.47
N LEU A 55 31.51 -45.50 47.75
CA LEU A 55 31.66 -45.58 46.30
C LEU A 55 30.84 -44.52 45.57
N GLN A 56 29.61 -44.22 46.02
CA GLN A 56 28.78 -43.15 45.49
C GLN A 56 29.44 -41.77 45.66
N ARG A 57 30.13 -41.51 46.78
CA ARG A 57 30.88 -40.27 46.98
C ARG A 57 32.14 -40.23 46.11
N LEU A 58 32.85 -41.35 45.99
CA LEU A 58 34.03 -41.48 45.13
C LEU A 58 33.68 -41.24 43.65
N ASN A 59 32.55 -41.78 43.19
CA ASN A 59 32.07 -41.60 41.81
C ASN A 59 31.64 -40.16 41.48
N ARG A 60 31.58 -39.24 42.47
CA ARG A 60 31.41 -37.79 42.21
C ARG A 60 32.74 -37.05 41.97
N VAL A 61 33.88 -37.68 42.21
CA VAL A 61 35.21 -37.07 42.02
C VAL A 61 35.49 -36.70 40.56
N PRO A 62 35.19 -37.53 39.54
CA PRO A 62 35.43 -37.17 38.14
C PRO A 62 34.68 -35.90 37.71
N GLU A 63 33.42 -35.74 38.15
CA GLU A 63 32.61 -34.54 37.88
C GLU A 63 33.24 -33.28 38.51
N ARG A 64 33.69 -33.37 39.78
CA ARG A 64 34.40 -32.28 40.46
C ARG A 64 35.73 -31.92 39.79
N HIS A 65 36.51 -32.92 39.38
CA HIS A 65 37.79 -32.69 38.68
C HIS A 65 37.57 -32.04 37.31
N LEU A 66 36.56 -32.48 36.55
CA LEU A 66 36.20 -31.87 35.28
C LEU A 66 35.82 -30.40 35.48
N ALA A 67 34.98 -30.09 36.47
CA ALA A 67 34.61 -28.71 36.80
C ALA A 67 35.84 -27.84 37.11
N ALA A 68 36.71 -28.30 38.02
CA ALA A 68 37.94 -27.59 38.38
C ALA A 68 38.89 -27.41 37.19
N PHE A 69 39.00 -28.42 36.33
CA PHE A 69 39.84 -28.34 35.13
C PHE A 69 39.31 -27.30 34.13
N LEU A 70 38.00 -27.27 33.88
CA LEU A 70 37.38 -26.27 33.01
C LEU A 70 37.55 -24.85 33.57
N GLU A 71 37.44 -24.68 34.89
CA GLU A 71 37.67 -23.39 35.57
C GLU A 71 39.13 -22.93 35.44
N VAL A 72 40.11 -23.82 35.60
CA VAL A 72 41.54 -23.53 35.39
C VAL A 72 41.83 -23.10 33.95
N LEU A 73 41.09 -23.65 32.98
CA LEU A 73 41.18 -23.27 31.57
C LEU A 73 40.44 -21.95 31.24
N GLY A 74 39.84 -21.30 32.25
CA GLY A 74 39.12 -20.04 32.09
C GLY A 74 37.72 -20.20 31.48
N LEU A 75 37.20 -21.43 31.39
CA LEU A 75 35.84 -21.66 30.88
C LEU A 75 34.82 -21.43 32.00
N ARG A 76 34.04 -20.35 31.85
CA ARG A 76 32.96 -19.97 32.78
C ARG A 76 31.59 -20.14 32.15
N LEU A 77 30.56 -20.25 32.98
CA LEU A 77 29.16 -20.26 32.53
C LEU A 77 28.84 -18.97 31.78
N LEU A 78 28.18 -19.09 30.63
CA LEU A 78 27.66 -17.92 29.92
C LEU A 78 26.52 -17.27 30.73
N PRO A 79 26.55 -15.94 30.96
CA PRO A 79 25.47 -15.25 31.67
C PRO A 79 24.19 -15.25 30.82
N PRO A 80 23.01 -15.06 31.43
CA PRO A 80 21.77 -14.90 30.66
C PRO A 80 21.88 -13.69 29.74
N ARG A 81 21.07 -13.65 28.68
CA ARG A 81 21.03 -12.52 27.75
C ARG A 81 19.77 -11.69 27.96
N PRO A 82 19.86 -10.35 27.89
CA PRO A 82 18.69 -9.51 27.96
C PRO A 82 17.84 -9.59 26.71
N ALA A 83 16.52 -9.58 26.91
CA ALA A 83 15.58 -9.29 25.84
C ALA A 83 15.69 -7.81 25.43
N GLU A 84 15.54 -7.56 24.14
CA GLU A 84 15.50 -6.23 23.54
C GLU A 84 14.12 -5.95 22.96
N THR A 85 13.70 -4.69 22.98
CA THR A 85 12.46 -4.26 22.35
C THR A 85 12.51 -2.77 21.99
N VAL A 86 11.49 -2.31 21.28
CA VAL A 86 11.25 -0.89 21.01
C VAL A 86 10.05 -0.44 21.82
N VAL A 87 10.20 0.64 22.57
CA VAL A 87 9.12 1.29 23.31
C VAL A 87 8.81 2.65 22.71
N VAL A 88 7.54 3.01 22.70
CA VAL A 88 6.99 4.23 22.11
C VAL A 88 6.35 5.07 23.19
N PHE A 89 6.78 6.33 23.30
CA PHE A 89 6.28 7.28 24.28
C PHE A 89 5.25 8.22 23.65
N THR A 90 4.01 8.15 24.13
CA THR A 90 2.94 9.06 23.69
C THR A 90 2.84 10.24 24.65
N LEU A 91 2.97 11.44 24.12
CA LEU A 91 2.75 12.67 24.88
C LEU A 91 1.25 12.97 25.00
N ALA A 92 0.88 13.64 26.10
CA ALA A 92 -0.48 14.12 26.34
C ALA A 92 -0.98 15.01 25.19
N LYS A 93 -2.30 15.02 24.93
CA LYS A 93 -2.91 15.77 23.80
C LYS A 93 -2.65 17.27 23.82
N ASP A 94 -2.55 17.84 25.01
CA ASP A 94 -2.31 19.25 25.27
C ASP A 94 -0.83 19.60 25.45
N ALA A 95 0.09 18.62 25.38
CA ALA A 95 1.52 18.87 25.49
C ALA A 95 2.00 19.83 24.39
N ASP A 96 2.60 20.96 24.77
CA ASP A 96 3.05 22.03 23.88
C ASP A 96 4.58 22.02 23.65
N ARG A 97 5.31 21.26 24.46
CA ARG A 97 6.77 21.12 24.42
C ARG A 97 7.19 19.64 24.43
N SER A 98 8.39 19.38 23.90
CA SER A 98 8.97 18.04 23.88
C SER A 98 9.44 17.61 25.28
N ALA A 99 9.43 16.29 25.53
CA ALA A 99 9.94 15.68 26.74
C ALA A 99 11.23 14.89 26.45
N LEU A 100 12.28 15.10 27.25
CA LEU A 100 13.51 14.31 27.14
C LEU A 100 13.34 13.00 27.91
N VAL A 101 13.38 11.89 27.19
CA VAL A 101 13.51 10.55 27.75
C VAL A 101 15.00 10.25 27.85
N VAL A 102 15.53 10.10 29.06
CA VAL A 102 16.95 9.83 29.28
C VAL A 102 17.25 8.33 29.20
N ALA A 103 18.46 7.96 28.80
CA ALA A 103 18.98 6.60 28.92
C ALA A 103 18.90 6.15 30.39
N GLY A 104 18.47 4.91 30.60
CA GLY A 104 18.18 4.34 31.91
C GLY A 104 16.75 4.63 32.40
N THR A 105 15.87 5.19 31.57
CA THR A 105 14.45 5.34 31.92
C THR A 105 13.84 3.95 32.07
N GLN A 106 13.25 3.68 33.25
CA GLN A 106 12.66 2.38 33.57
C GLN A 106 11.19 2.30 33.12
N VAL A 107 10.91 1.32 32.27
CA VAL A 107 9.57 0.92 31.82
C VAL A 107 9.32 -0.53 32.23
N MET A 108 8.06 -0.93 32.38
CA MET A 108 7.75 -2.20 33.02
C MET A 108 6.58 -2.96 32.38
N ALA A 109 6.72 -4.28 32.40
CA ALA A 109 5.64 -5.22 32.19
C ALA A 109 5.11 -5.67 33.55
N GLU A 110 3.78 -5.64 33.70
CA GLU A 110 3.11 -6.01 34.96
C GLU A 110 3.29 -7.50 35.25
N LYS A 111 3.20 -7.86 36.54
CA LYS A 111 3.23 -9.25 36.98
C LYS A 111 2.04 -10.03 36.38
N THR A 112 2.32 -11.20 35.81
CA THR A 112 1.31 -12.16 35.32
C THR A 112 1.42 -13.49 36.08
N ALA A 113 0.63 -14.49 35.68
CA ALA A 113 0.82 -15.85 36.17
C ALA A 113 2.13 -16.49 35.66
N ASP A 114 2.59 -16.08 34.47
CA ASP A 114 3.71 -16.68 33.76
C ASP A 114 5.07 -16.04 34.09
N HIS A 115 5.07 -14.76 34.49
CA HIS A 115 6.31 -14.06 34.85
C HIS A 115 6.10 -13.03 35.98
N PRO A 116 7.16 -12.74 36.77
CA PRO A 116 7.13 -11.66 37.76
C PRO A 116 7.05 -10.28 37.08
N GLU A 117 6.99 -9.21 37.87
CA GLU A 117 7.19 -7.86 37.31
C GLU A 117 8.59 -7.77 36.67
N LEU A 118 8.65 -7.30 35.43
CA LEU A 118 9.89 -7.19 34.66
C LEU A 118 10.18 -5.74 34.31
N LEU A 119 11.39 -5.29 34.61
CA LEU A 119 11.88 -3.96 34.30
C LEU A 119 12.75 -3.97 33.05
N PHE A 120 12.54 -2.94 32.23
CA PHE A 120 13.36 -2.62 31.07
C PHE A 120 13.88 -1.20 31.21
N GLU A 121 15.09 -0.95 30.75
CA GLU A 121 15.69 0.39 30.70
C GLU A 121 15.89 0.81 29.24
N THR A 122 15.53 2.06 28.93
CA THR A 122 15.96 2.68 27.68
C THR A 122 17.49 2.71 27.63
N ASP A 123 18.08 2.40 26.50
CA ASP A 123 19.54 2.36 26.37
C ASP A 123 20.14 3.70 25.92
N GLU A 124 19.29 4.63 25.47
CA GLU A 124 19.69 5.90 24.89
C GLU A 124 18.73 7.05 25.24
N ASN A 125 19.19 8.27 24.99
CA ASN A 125 18.37 9.47 25.12
C ASN A 125 17.51 9.66 23.87
N VAL A 126 16.21 9.92 24.04
CA VAL A 126 15.28 10.26 22.95
C VAL A 126 14.48 11.50 23.32
N LEU A 127 14.32 12.42 22.37
CA LEU A 127 13.44 13.56 22.51
C LEU A 127 12.04 13.19 21.98
N ALA A 128 11.10 12.99 22.90
CA ALA A 128 9.71 12.71 22.56
C ALA A 128 8.97 14.02 22.25
N VAL A 129 8.49 14.16 21.01
CA VAL A 129 7.84 15.37 20.49
C VAL A 129 6.32 15.25 20.51
N PRO A 130 5.58 16.36 20.64
CA PRO A 130 4.11 16.33 20.69
C PRO A 130 3.45 16.15 19.31
N SER A 131 4.22 16.09 18.22
CA SER A 131 3.73 15.94 16.85
C SER A 131 3.07 14.59 16.62
N ARG A 132 2.04 14.58 15.77
CA ARG A 132 1.28 13.38 15.40
C ARG A 132 1.26 13.20 13.90
N ILE A 133 1.37 11.95 13.46
CA ILE A 133 1.18 11.58 12.06
C ILE A 133 -0.30 11.80 11.71
N ALA A 134 -0.55 12.63 10.71
CA ALA A 134 -1.87 12.96 10.21
C ALA A 134 -2.12 12.36 8.81
N ALA A 135 -1.07 12.14 8.02
CA ALA A 135 -1.21 11.58 6.68
C ALA A 135 0.02 10.77 6.26
N LEU A 136 -0.20 9.71 5.47
CA LEU A 136 0.83 8.84 4.90
C LEU A 136 0.57 8.62 3.41
N TYR A 137 1.59 8.85 2.57
CA TYR A 137 1.51 8.66 1.12
C TYR A 137 2.77 7.99 0.57
N SER A 138 2.66 7.33 -0.59
CA SER A 138 3.81 6.97 -1.41
C SER A 138 3.66 7.55 -2.81
N THR A 139 4.75 8.09 -3.34
CA THR A 139 4.84 8.56 -4.72
C THR A 139 5.75 7.63 -5.51
N ILE A 140 5.36 7.33 -6.75
CA ILE A 140 6.23 6.75 -7.77
C ILE A 140 6.24 7.73 -8.94
N PRO A 141 7.35 8.44 -9.17
CA PRO A 141 7.47 9.29 -10.34
C PRO A 141 7.73 8.45 -11.60
N ASP A 142 7.49 9.07 -12.74
CA ASP A 142 7.70 8.41 -14.03
C ASP A 142 9.19 8.33 -14.38
N THR A 143 9.82 7.18 -14.11
CA THR A 143 11.24 6.94 -14.41
C THR A 143 11.50 6.15 -15.70
N ALA A 144 10.47 5.58 -16.33
CA ALA A 144 10.62 4.68 -17.49
C ALA A 144 9.44 4.73 -18.48
N GLY A 145 8.65 5.81 -18.47
CA GLY A 145 7.43 5.90 -19.25
C GLY A 145 6.28 5.09 -18.62
N GLY A 146 6.17 5.07 -17.30
CA GLY A 146 4.99 4.56 -16.60
C GLY A 146 3.91 5.64 -16.43
N ARG A 147 2.90 5.33 -15.60
CA ARG A 147 2.10 6.38 -14.98
C ARG A 147 2.66 6.80 -13.65
N GLU A 148 2.74 8.12 -13.41
CA GLU A 148 2.96 8.66 -12.08
C GLU A 148 1.90 8.09 -11.14
N LYS A 149 2.35 7.68 -9.95
CA LYS A 149 1.45 7.08 -8.97
C LYS A 149 1.54 7.80 -7.64
N VAL A 150 0.39 8.03 -7.04
CA VAL A 150 0.24 8.45 -5.65
C VAL A 150 -0.63 7.41 -4.96
N PHE A 151 -0.12 6.80 -3.90
CA PHE A 151 -0.83 5.83 -3.08
C PHE A 151 -1.07 6.43 -1.70
N GLY A 152 -2.32 6.40 -1.23
CA GLY A 152 -2.69 6.82 0.12
C GLY A 152 -2.65 5.64 1.09
N HIS A 153 -2.03 5.86 2.27
CA HIS A 153 -1.86 4.83 3.31
C HIS A 153 -2.52 5.19 4.63
N THR A 154 -2.99 6.44 4.77
CA THR A 154 -3.53 6.99 6.03
C THR A 154 -4.70 6.16 6.58
N GLU A 155 -5.63 5.73 5.73
CA GLU A 155 -6.81 4.97 6.17
C GLU A 155 -6.42 3.59 6.70
N ALA A 156 -5.58 2.85 5.95
CA ALA A 156 -5.08 1.54 6.36
C ALA A 156 -4.31 1.63 7.68
N TRP A 157 -3.41 2.61 7.81
CA TRP A 157 -2.65 2.85 9.04
C TRP A 157 -3.55 3.19 10.24
N THR A 158 -4.53 4.09 10.05
CA THR A 158 -5.45 4.50 11.12
C THR A 158 -6.32 3.33 11.59
N ALA A 159 -6.68 2.42 10.68
CA ALA A 159 -7.40 1.18 10.99
C ALA A 159 -6.51 0.09 11.63
N GLY A 160 -5.20 0.33 11.80
CA GLY A 160 -4.24 -0.68 12.30
C GLY A 160 -3.97 -1.81 11.31
N SER A 161 -4.32 -1.62 10.03
CA SER A 161 -4.08 -2.58 8.96
C SER A 161 -2.72 -2.35 8.30
N SER A 162 -2.10 -3.42 7.81
CA SER A 162 -0.84 -3.31 7.08
C SER A 162 -1.04 -2.68 5.71
N PHE A 163 -0.05 -1.92 5.24
CA PHE A 163 -0.02 -1.34 3.90
C PHE A 163 1.36 -1.47 3.27
N THR A 164 1.45 -1.35 1.95
CA THR A 164 2.70 -1.53 1.21
C THR A 164 3.34 -0.17 0.91
N ILE A 165 4.55 0.09 1.38
CA ILE A 165 5.29 1.32 1.05
C ILE A 165 5.70 1.26 -0.43
N PHE A 166 5.64 2.40 -1.14
CA PHE A 166 5.89 2.50 -2.59
C PHE A 166 4.92 1.70 -3.47
N HIS A 167 3.78 1.24 -2.96
CA HIS A 167 2.78 0.52 -3.76
C HIS A 167 1.37 0.67 -3.17
N GLY A 168 0.32 0.48 -3.95
CA GLY A 168 -1.06 0.49 -3.47
C GLY A 168 -2.00 -0.13 -4.48
N THR A 169 -3.25 -0.36 -4.07
CA THR A 169 -4.30 -0.93 -4.95
C THR A 169 -4.86 0.10 -5.91
N GLU A 170 -5.04 1.34 -5.45
CA GLU A 170 -5.60 2.44 -6.21
C GLU A 170 -4.58 3.57 -6.41
N ASN A 171 -4.42 4.02 -7.66
CA ASN A 171 -3.63 5.21 -7.95
C ASN A 171 -4.50 6.46 -7.78
N LEU A 172 -4.23 7.26 -6.76
CA LEU A 172 -4.93 8.52 -6.48
C LEU A 172 -4.46 9.68 -7.37
N GLN A 173 -3.42 9.48 -8.17
CA GLN A 173 -2.90 10.50 -9.06
C GLN A 173 -3.89 10.82 -10.18
N GLU A 174 -4.23 12.10 -10.31
CA GLU A 174 -5.04 12.65 -11.40
C GLU A 174 -4.33 13.88 -11.97
N HIS A 175 -4.29 13.97 -13.30
CA HIS A 175 -3.92 15.19 -14.02
C HIS A 175 -5.10 15.59 -14.90
N ALA A 176 -5.87 16.57 -14.45
CA ALA A 176 -7.08 16.99 -15.14
C ALA A 176 -7.21 18.51 -15.19
N LEU A 177 -7.59 19.03 -16.35
CA LEU A 177 -7.98 20.40 -16.61
C LEU A 177 -9.50 20.46 -16.74
N TYR A 178 -10.15 21.36 -16.02
CA TYR A 178 -11.58 21.55 -16.02
C TYR A 178 -11.92 22.96 -16.49
N LEU A 179 -12.79 23.08 -17.49
CA LEU A 179 -13.29 24.35 -18.01
C LEU A 179 -14.79 24.44 -17.78
N ARG A 180 -15.25 25.54 -17.19
CA ARG A 180 -16.68 25.85 -17.03
C ARG A 180 -17.04 27.12 -17.77
N GLN A 181 -18.20 27.11 -18.43
CA GLN A 181 -18.79 28.30 -19.01
C GLN A 181 -20.32 28.21 -18.95
N THR A 182 -20.94 29.25 -18.38
CA THR A 182 -22.38 29.39 -18.18
C THR A 182 -23.03 30.03 -19.41
N GLY A 183 -24.04 29.36 -19.96
CA GLY A 183 -24.74 29.78 -21.18
C GLY A 183 -24.19 29.10 -22.43
N LEU A 184 -22.91 29.28 -22.78
CA LEU A 184 -22.32 28.68 -23.98
C LEU A 184 -22.26 27.15 -23.89
N PHE A 185 -22.05 26.55 -22.72
CA PHE A 185 -22.10 25.09 -22.59
C PHE A 185 -23.51 24.52 -22.33
N THR A 186 -24.55 25.35 -22.24
CA THR A 186 -25.95 24.89 -22.22
C THR A 186 -26.35 24.40 -23.62
N VAL A 187 -26.11 23.12 -23.88
CA VAL A 187 -26.22 22.51 -25.22
C VAL A 187 -26.90 21.15 -25.10
N ARG A 188 -28.02 20.98 -25.81
CA ARG A 188 -28.79 19.73 -25.87
C ARG A 188 -28.57 18.96 -27.17
N SER A 189 -28.06 19.65 -28.18
CA SER A 189 -27.87 19.14 -29.52
C SER A 189 -26.38 18.99 -29.87
N GLY A 190 -26.08 18.52 -31.08
CA GLY A 190 -24.69 18.38 -31.53
C GLY A 190 -24.00 19.73 -31.68
N VAL A 191 -22.81 19.91 -31.08
CA VAL A 191 -22.09 21.19 -31.03
C VAL A 191 -20.60 21.04 -31.39
N GLU A 192 -20.03 22.11 -31.92
CA GLU A 192 -18.59 22.38 -31.87
C GLU A 192 -18.29 23.48 -30.84
N ILE A 193 -17.37 23.20 -29.92
CA ILE A 193 -16.82 24.16 -28.96
C ILE A 193 -15.44 24.58 -29.45
N HIS A 194 -15.25 25.88 -29.62
CA HIS A 194 -14.03 26.50 -30.12
C HIS A 194 -13.32 27.21 -28.97
N LEU A 195 -12.09 26.82 -28.70
CA LEU A 195 -11.24 27.41 -27.67
C LEU A 195 -10.09 28.18 -28.34
N SER A 196 -9.95 29.47 -28.03
CA SER A 196 -8.86 30.33 -28.52
C SER A 196 -7.86 30.66 -27.41
N GLY A 197 -6.65 31.11 -27.77
CA GLY A 197 -5.59 31.39 -26.79
C GLY A 197 -4.97 30.11 -26.18
N VAL A 198 -5.20 28.96 -26.81
CA VAL A 198 -4.75 27.63 -26.37
C VAL A 198 -3.69 27.07 -27.31
N PRO A 199 -2.68 26.33 -26.80
CA PRO A 199 -1.66 25.71 -27.64
C PRO A 199 -2.19 24.46 -28.35
N ARG A 200 -1.60 24.14 -29.51
CA ARG A 200 -1.88 22.91 -30.28
C ARG A 200 -1.76 21.63 -29.45
N ALA A 201 -0.86 21.61 -28.47
CA ALA A 201 -0.66 20.49 -27.55
C ALA A 201 -1.97 20.05 -26.84
N LEU A 202 -2.87 20.98 -26.53
CA LEU A 202 -4.17 20.65 -25.91
C LEU A 202 -5.12 19.90 -26.86
N ALA A 203 -4.93 19.93 -28.17
CA ALA A 203 -5.67 19.10 -29.11
C ALA A 203 -5.02 17.72 -29.29
N ASP A 204 -3.70 17.74 -29.52
CA ASP A 204 -2.96 16.57 -29.96
C ASP A 204 -2.76 15.58 -28.80
N GLN A 205 -2.58 16.08 -27.58
CA GLN A 205 -2.08 15.29 -26.45
C GLN A 205 -3.04 15.22 -25.26
N VAL A 206 -4.20 15.88 -25.31
CA VAL A 206 -5.21 15.83 -24.24
C VAL A 206 -6.50 15.21 -24.79
N ALA A 207 -7.05 14.24 -24.07
CA ALA A 207 -8.36 13.68 -24.30
C ALA A 207 -9.39 14.55 -23.57
N TRP A 208 -10.43 14.94 -24.29
CA TRP A 208 -11.48 15.81 -23.76
C TRP A 208 -12.76 15.02 -23.57
N SER A 209 -13.43 15.25 -22.45
CA SER A 209 -14.68 14.63 -22.07
C SER A 209 -15.61 15.64 -21.39
N TYR A 210 -16.87 15.25 -21.21
CA TYR A 210 -17.87 15.92 -20.41
C TYR A 210 -18.73 14.88 -19.71
N THR A 211 -19.42 15.28 -18.64
CA THR A 211 -20.47 14.46 -18.03
C THR A 211 -21.77 14.68 -18.80
N ASP A 212 -22.40 13.61 -19.29
CA ASP A 212 -23.70 13.69 -19.96
C ASP A 212 -24.87 13.80 -18.96
N ALA A 213 -26.09 13.99 -19.48
CA ALA A 213 -27.30 14.12 -18.67
C ALA A 213 -27.61 12.88 -17.79
N ASP A 214 -27.10 11.70 -18.15
CA ASP A 214 -27.24 10.47 -17.36
C ASP A 214 -26.11 10.28 -16.33
N GLY A 215 -25.18 11.25 -16.25
CA GLY A 215 -24.04 11.23 -15.34
C GLY A 215 -22.84 10.42 -15.83
N ARG A 216 -22.80 10.02 -17.11
CA ARG A 216 -21.70 9.25 -17.70
C ARG A 216 -20.67 10.16 -18.35
N GLU A 217 -19.40 9.76 -18.29
CA GLU A 217 -18.32 10.49 -18.94
C GLU A 217 -18.27 10.16 -20.45
N THR A 218 -18.48 11.17 -21.29
CA THR A 218 -18.52 11.05 -22.76
C THR A 218 -17.38 11.83 -23.40
N LEU A 219 -16.65 11.20 -24.34
CA LEU A 219 -15.52 11.81 -25.05
C LEU A 219 -15.96 12.75 -26.18
N PHE A 220 -15.23 13.85 -26.34
CA PHE A 220 -15.25 14.72 -27.52
C PHE A 220 -14.29 14.20 -28.62
N GLY A 221 -14.62 14.50 -29.88
CA GLY A 221 -13.62 14.56 -30.94
C GLY A 221 -12.85 15.88 -30.85
N ALA A 222 -11.53 15.84 -30.74
CA ALA A 222 -10.69 17.04 -30.61
C ALA A 222 -9.77 17.22 -31.83
N ARG A 223 -9.71 18.43 -32.38
CA ARG A 223 -8.78 18.81 -33.47
C ARG A 223 -8.29 20.25 -33.29
N PHE A 224 -7.09 20.55 -33.79
CA PHE A 224 -6.58 21.92 -33.83
C PHE A 224 -6.73 22.51 -35.23
N ASP A 225 -7.30 23.70 -35.34
CA ASP A 225 -7.33 24.48 -36.56
C ASP A 225 -6.16 25.47 -36.57
N GLY A 226 -5.15 25.15 -37.38
CA GLY A 226 -3.93 25.96 -37.49
C GLY A 226 -4.11 27.29 -38.19
N ALA A 227 -5.16 27.48 -39.00
CA ALA A 227 -5.38 28.72 -39.74
C ALA A 227 -5.90 29.84 -38.81
N VAL A 228 -6.78 29.48 -37.87
CA VAL A 228 -7.36 30.41 -36.90
C VAL A 228 -6.76 30.28 -35.49
N GLY A 229 -5.90 29.28 -35.26
CA GLY A 229 -5.21 29.06 -33.98
C GLY A 229 -6.15 28.61 -32.86
N ARG A 230 -7.07 27.68 -33.14
CA ARG A 230 -8.11 27.27 -32.18
C ARG A 230 -8.18 25.75 -32.00
N LEU A 231 -8.49 25.32 -30.77
CA LEU A 231 -8.90 23.95 -30.48
C LEU A 231 -10.41 23.82 -30.69
N ILE A 232 -10.82 22.80 -31.45
CA ILE A 232 -12.22 22.50 -31.73
C ILE A 232 -12.56 21.15 -31.10
N LEU A 233 -13.53 21.17 -30.19
CA LEU A 233 -14.12 19.99 -29.55
C LEU A 233 -15.50 19.75 -30.13
N SER A 234 -15.75 18.60 -30.73
CA SER A 234 -17.03 18.26 -31.33
C SER A 234 -17.66 17.08 -30.62
N THR A 235 -18.96 17.17 -30.32
CA THR A 235 -19.74 16.03 -29.81
C THR A 235 -19.95 14.97 -30.89
N GLY A 236 -19.96 15.34 -32.17
CA GLY A 236 -20.45 14.50 -33.26
C GLY A 236 -21.97 14.40 -33.30
N ALA A 237 -22.53 13.80 -34.36
CA ALA A 237 -23.97 13.65 -34.55
C ALA A 237 -24.56 12.58 -33.61
N GLY A 238 -25.72 12.86 -33.00
CA GLY A 238 -26.48 11.89 -32.19
C GLY A 238 -25.88 11.57 -30.82
N ARG A 239 -24.98 12.41 -30.29
CA ARG A 239 -24.41 12.26 -28.94
C ARG A 239 -25.25 12.96 -27.87
N PRO A 240 -25.17 12.50 -26.59
CA PRO A 240 -26.02 12.99 -25.52
C PRO A 240 -25.76 14.46 -25.14
N GLU A 241 -26.74 15.07 -24.47
CA GLU A 241 -26.67 16.45 -23.94
C GLU A 241 -25.52 16.62 -22.95
N LEU A 242 -24.92 17.82 -22.93
CA LEU A 242 -23.93 18.18 -21.92
C LEU A 242 -24.62 18.35 -20.56
N GLY A 243 -24.35 17.40 -19.66
CA GLY A 243 -24.90 17.34 -18.31
C GLY A 243 -24.19 18.25 -17.31
N ARG A 244 -24.87 18.50 -16.20
CA ARG A 244 -24.32 19.24 -15.04
C ARG A 244 -23.63 18.28 -14.10
N CYS A 245 -22.50 18.71 -13.52
CA CYS A 245 -21.82 18.01 -12.45
C CYS A 245 -21.12 18.99 -11.49
N VAL A 246 -20.77 18.51 -10.30
CA VAL A 246 -20.05 19.29 -9.29
C VAL A 246 -18.56 18.99 -9.38
N VAL A 247 -17.75 20.02 -9.64
CA VAL A 247 -16.28 19.93 -9.63
C VAL A 247 -15.75 20.91 -8.59
N ASN A 248 -14.97 20.41 -7.62
CA ASN A 248 -14.43 21.19 -6.50
C ASN A 248 -15.48 22.10 -5.79
N GLY A 249 -16.69 21.56 -5.56
CA GLY A 249 -17.79 22.26 -4.90
C GLY A 249 -18.60 23.22 -5.78
N ILE A 250 -18.28 23.34 -7.07
CA ILE A 250 -18.95 24.25 -8.01
C ILE A 250 -19.82 23.44 -8.99
N ASP A 251 -21.13 23.65 -8.93
CA ASP A 251 -22.11 23.05 -9.85
C ASP A 251 -22.10 23.76 -11.22
N GLY A 252 -22.18 22.97 -12.30
CA GLY A 252 -22.28 23.51 -13.66
C GLY A 252 -21.96 22.49 -14.73
N ILE A 253 -21.84 22.94 -15.98
CA ILE A 253 -21.44 22.10 -17.10
C ILE A 253 -19.93 22.24 -17.30
N TRP A 254 -19.22 21.13 -17.19
CA TRP A 254 -17.75 21.10 -17.20
C TRP A 254 -17.22 20.33 -18.39
N LEU A 255 -16.19 20.89 -19.04
CA LEU A 255 -15.32 20.15 -19.94
C LEU A 255 -14.12 19.66 -19.15
N LYS A 256 -13.81 18.38 -19.24
CA LYS A 256 -12.65 17.75 -18.59
C LYS A 256 -11.63 17.39 -19.65
N GLY A 257 -10.39 17.83 -19.48
CA GLY A 257 -9.24 17.49 -20.30
C GLY A 257 -8.23 16.68 -19.48
N VAL A 258 -7.92 15.47 -19.92
CA VAL A 258 -6.89 14.61 -19.30
C VAL A 258 -5.78 14.28 -20.30
N PRO A 259 -4.50 14.25 -19.91
CA PRO A 259 -3.43 13.86 -20.81
C PRO A 259 -3.69 12.47 -21.43
N LYS A 260 -3.55 12.37 -22.75
CA LYS A 260 -3.67 11.09 -23.47
C LYS A 260 -2.56 10.15 -23.01
N VAL A 261 -2.91 8.87 -22.92
CA VAL A 261 -1.98 7.80 -22.60
C VAL A 261 -1.50 7.19 -23.90
N GLY A 262 -0.18 7.04 -24.05
CA GLY A 262 0.38 6.39 -25.23
C GLY A 262 -0.01 4.91 -25.32
N ALA A 263 0.05 4.34 -26.53
CA ALA A 263 -0.18 2.90 -26.77
C ALA A 263 0.87 2.00 -26.06
N ASP A 264 1.98 2.60 -25.64
CA ASP A 264 3.07 2.02 -24.84
C ASP A 264 2.81 2.01 -23.32
N GLY A 265 1.67 2.52 -22.86
CA GLY A 265 1.31 2.58 -21.43
C GLY A 265 1.91 3.77 -20.67
N THR A 266 2.69 4.62 -21.36
CA THR A 266 3.31 5.82 -20.79
C THR A 266 2.25 6.94 -20.62
N THR A 267 2.02 7.46 -19.40
CA THR A 267 1.39 8.79 -19.29
C THR A 267 2.48 9.81 -19.44
N ALA A 268 2.49 10.46 -20.58
CA ALA A 268 3.54 11.40 -20.84
C ALA A 268 3.08 12.81 -20.44
N LEU A 269 3.18 13.14 -19.15
CA LEU A 269 3.39 14.55 -18.77
C LEU A 269 4.61 15.12 -19.50
N ALA A 270 5.58 14.27 -19.81
CA ALA A 270 6.69 14.60 -20.69
C ALA A 270 6.26 15.03 -22.10
N ARG A 271 5.13 14.53 -22.62
CA ARG A 271 4.57 14.93 -23.93
C ARG A 271 3.74 16.20 -23.82
N VAL A 272 3.00 16.43 -22.72
CA VAL A 272 2.17 17.64 -22.48
C VAL A 272 2.89 18.86 -21.89
N LYS A 273 4.22 18.90 -21.90
CA LYS A 273 5.00 20.05 -21.35
C LYS A 273 4.68 21.39 -22.03
N ASP A 274 4.24 21.33 -23.29
CA ASP A 274 3.90 22.49 -24.12
C ASP A 274 2.41 22.89 -24.04
N ALA A 275 1.60 22.12 -23.30
CA ALA A 275 0.22 22.46 -23.00
C ALA A 275 0.16 23.56 -21.93
N VAL A 276 0.58 24.77 -22.30
CA VAL A 276 0.70 25.92 -21.40
C VAL A 276 -0.24 27.03 -21.84
N LEU A 277 -1.01 27.58 -20.90
CA LEU A 277 -1.90 28.70 -21.14
C LEU A 277 -1.17 30.01 -20.82
N ARG A 278 -1.19 30.95 -21.77
CA ARG A 278 -0.50 32.25 -21.66
C ARG A 278 -1.46 33.44 -21.56
N THR A 279 -2.69 33.25 -22.00
CA THR A 279 -3.76 34.24 -21.98
C THR A 279 -5.04 33.56 -21.50
N VAL A 280 -6.01 34.36 -21.08
CA VAL A 280 -7.36 33.84 -20.80
C VAL A 280 -7.89 33.16 -22.07
N VAL A 281 -8.48 31.98 -21.89
CA VAL A 281 -9.05 31.17 -22.98
C VAL A 281 -10.33 31.85 -23.46
N GLY A 282 -10.45 32.07 -24.77
CA GLY A 282 -11.75 32.46 -25.34
C GLY A 282 -12.57 31.21 -25.64
N VAL A 283 -13.87 31.24 -25.36
CA VAL A 283 -14.82 30.16 -25.58
C VAL A 283 -15.89 30.61 -26.56
N GLY A 284 -16.03 29.88 -27.67
CA GLY A 284 -17.09 30.05 -28.65
C GLY A 284 -17.79 28.72 -28.92
N THR A 285 -19.03 28.75 -29.37
CA THR A 285 -19.76 27.53 -29.73
C THR A 285 -20.51 27.71 -31.04
N ARG A 286 -20.69 26.61 -31.78
CA ARG A 286 -21.46 26.58 -33.02
C ARG A 286 -22.27 25.28 -33.07
N SER A 287 -23.54 25.37 -33.44
CA SER A 287 -24.37 24.18 -33.70
C SER A 287 -23.82 23.39 -34.88
N LEU A 288 -23.82 22.05 -34.80
CA LEU A 288 -23.45 21.23 -35.95
C LEU A 288 -24.46 21.41 -37.10
N PRO A 289 -24.02 21.40 -38.38
CA PRO A 289 -24.95 21.50 -39.52
C PRO A 289 -26.00 20.40 -39.57
N THR A 290 -25.73 19.25 -38.94
CA THR A 290 -26.64 18.11 -38.83
C THR A 290 -27.57 18.18 -37.61
N ALA A 291 -27.37 19.15 -36.71
CA ALA A 291 -28.25 19.35 -35.57
C ALA A 291 -29.56 20.00 -36.02
N VAL A 292 -30.67 19.33 -35.77
CA VAL A 292 -32.01 19.89 -36.00
C VAL A 292 -32.54 20.37 -34.66
N ILE A 293 -32.57 21.70 -34.48
CA ILE A 293 -32.96 22.33 -33.22
C ILE A 293 -34.28 23.05 -33.46
N HIS A 294 -35.30 22.69 -32.69
CA HIS A 294 -36.58 23.38 -32.71
C HIS A 294 -36.66 24.37 -31.53
N PRO A 295 -37.53 25.39 -31.61
CA PRO A 295 -37.91 26.16 -30.42
C PRO A 295 -38.40 25.21 -29.32
N ASP A 296 -38.09 25.53 -28.05
CA ASP A 296 -38.59 24.76 -26.91
C ASP A 296 -40.11 24.89 -26.80
N VAL A 297 -40.60 26.13 -26.98
CA VAL A 297 -42.01 26.52 -26.86
C VAL A 297 -42.27 27.71 -27.79
N ALA A 298 -43.49 27.82 -28.31
CA ALA A 298 -43.94 28.94 -29.11
C ALA A 298 -45.36 29.38 -28.74
N PHE A 299 -45.65 30.68 -28.77
CA PHE A 299 -46.98 31.24 -28.50
C PHE A 299 -47.38 32.29 -29.54
N ALA A 300 -48.63 32.23 -30.02
CA ALA A 300 -49.25 33.31 -30.77
C ALA A 300 -50.11 34.14 -29.81
N GLY A 301 -49.64 35.32 -29.42
CA GLY A 301 -50.11 36.01 -28.22
C GLY A 301 -49.88 35.14 -26.99
N ASP A 302 -50.96 34.76 -26.32
CA ASP A 302 -50.95 33.83 -25.17
C ASP A 302 -51.33 32.39 -25.56
N VAL A 303 -51.57 32.10 -26.85
CA VAL A 303 -52.04 30.79 -27.32
C VAL A 303 -50.86 29.88 -27.68
N PRO A 304 -50.64 28.77 -26.95
CA PRO A 304 -49.53 27.85 -27.24
C PRO A 304 -49.68 27.23 -28.63
N GLN A 305 -48.56 27.13 -29.34
CA GLN A 305 -48.52 26.47 -30.65
C GLN A 305 -47.97 25.05 -30.53
N ASP A 306 -48.48 24.16 -31.38
CA ASP A 306 -48.08 22.75 -31.40
C ASP A 306 -46.78 22.56 -32.18
N LEU A 307 -45.67 22.38 -31.46
CA LEU A 307 -44.34 22.15 -32.04
C LEU A 307 -44.04 20.66 -32.28
N THR A 308 -45.02 19.75 -32.13
CA THR A 308 -44.78 18.34 -32.43
C THR A 308 -44.44 18.14 -33.90
N VAL A 309 -43.36 17.42 -34.19
CA VAL A 309 -42.88 17.16 -35.56
C VAL A 309 -43.21 15.75 -36.01
N THR A 310 -43.50 15.60 -37.31
CA THR A 310 -43.66 14.31 -37.98
C THR A 310 -42.29 13.67 -38.25
N ALA A 311 -42.26 12.40 -38.67
CA ALA A 311 -41.02 11.70 -39.06
C ALA A 311 -40.21 12.39 -40.20
N GLY A 312 -40.82 13.34 -40.93
CA GLY A 312 -40.14 14.16 -41.94
C GLY A 312 -39.56 15.48 -41.42
N GLY A 313 -39.73 15.79 -40.12
CA GLY A 313 -39.24 17.01 -39.48
C GLY A 313 -40.19 18.20 -39.54
N ASP A 314 -41.30 18.13 -40.27
CA ASP A 314 -42.32 19.19 -40.32
C ASP A 314 -43.32 19.04 -39.18
N PHE A 315 -43.87 20.15 -38.70
CA PHE A 315 -44.87 20.17 -37.63
C PHE A 315 -46.15 19.43 -38.02
N ILE A 316 -46.74 18.71 -37.06
CA ILE A 316 -48.00 17.96 -37.22
C ILE A 316 -49.14 18.92 -37.57
N ARG A 317 -49.13 20.11 -36.96
CA ARG A 317 -50.02 21.23 -37.29
C ARG A 317 -49.19 22.42 -37.72
N ASN A 318 -49.63 23.12 -38.76
CA ASN A 318 -48.98 24.37 -39.16
C ASN A 318 -49.09 25.38 -38.01
N LEU A 319 -47.99 26.07 -37.71
CA LEU A 319 -47.99 27.17 -36.75
C LEU A 319 -48.63 28.39 -37.42
N LEU A 320 -49.43 29.12 -36.63
CA LEU A 320 -50.08 30.36 -37.03
C LEU A 320 -49.50 31.51 -36.19
N PRO A 321 -48.39 32.15 -36.61
CA PRO A 321 -47.67 33.13 -35.80
C PRO A 321 -48.54 34.23 -35.21
N PHE A 322 -49.52 34.71 -35.98
CA PHE A 322 -50.43 35.79 -35.60
C PHE A 322 -51.89 35.33 -35.54
N GLY A 323 -52.13 34.03 -35.45
CA GLY A 323 -53.46 33.42 -35.55
C GLY A 323 -54.05 33.43 -36.96
N ASP A 324 -55.28 32.92 -37.10
CA ASP A 324 -56.00 32.86 -38.38
C ASP A 324 -56.34 34.24 -38.96
N LYS A 325 -56.41 35.25 -38.09
CA LYS A 325 -56.68 36.65 -38.43
C LYS A 325 -55.62 37.57 -37.79
N PRO A 326 -54.49 37.84 -38.46
CA PRO A 326 -53.43 38.69 -37.93
C PRO A 326 -53.96 40.10 -37.63
N MET A 327 -53.91 40.49 -36.36
CA MET A 327 -54.29 41.82 -35.90
C MET A 327 -53.05 42.72 -35.84
N PRO A 328 -53.18 44.05 -36.05
CA PRO A 328 -52.09 44.98 -35.78
C PRO A 328 -51.53 44.77 -34.37
N LEU A 329 -50.19 44.78 -34.24
CA LEU A 329 -49.48 44.54 -32.97
C LEU A 329 -49.56 43.10 -32.42
N ALA A 330 -50.14 42.14 -33.15
CA ALA A 330 -50.07 40.72 -32.78
C ALA A 330 -48.61 40.27 -32.63
N ALA A 331 -48.33 39.47 -31.60
CA ALA A 331 -46.99 39.02 -31.26
C ALA A 331 -46.89 37.49 -31.32
N PHE A 332 -45.81 36.99 -31.91
CA PHE A 332 -45.45 35.57 -31.92
C PHE A 332 -44.17 35.38 -31.10
N HIS A 333 -44.27 34.65 -29.98
CA HIS A 333 -43.18 34.40 -29.06
C HIS A 333 -42.52 33.05 -29.39
N LEU A 334 -41.19 33.03 -29.41
CA LEU A 334 -40.37 31.82 -29.58
C LEU A 334 -39.38 31.74 -28.42
N ALA A 335 -39.33 30.57 -27.78
CA ALA A 335 -38.34 30.28 -26.74
C ALA A 335 -37.31 29.27 -27.20
N SER A 336 -36.06 29.47 -26.77
CA SER A 336 -35.01 28.45 -26.88
C SER A 336 -33.92 28.68 -25.85
N ARG A 337 -33.81 27.78 -24.88
CA ARG A 337 -32.78 27.81 -23.83
C ARG A 337 -31.38 27.53 -24.37
N GLU A 338 -31.29 26.69 -25.39
CA GLU A 338 -30.01 26.33 -26.01
C GLU A 338 -29.50 27.45 -26.91
N VAL A 339 -30.34 28.02 -27.78
CA VAL A 339 -29.91 28.95 -28.83
C VAL A 339 -29.85 30.38 -28.33
N PHE A 340 -30.88 30.85 -27.60
CA PHE A 340 -30.95 32.24 -27.16
C PHE A 340 -30.13 32.53 -25.90
N SER A 341 -29.47 31.52 -25.32
CA SER A 341 -28.46 31.73 -24.28
C SER A 341 -27.07 32.10 -24.83
N LYS A 342 -26.87 32.01 -26.15
CA LYS A 342 -25.58 32.25 -26.84
C LYS A 342 -25.35 33.73 -27.14
N ARG A 343 -25.24 34.54 -26.09
CA ARG A 343 -24.98 35.99 -26.18
C ARG A 343 -23.82 36.31 -27.14
N GLY A 344 -24.02 37.28 -28.03
CA GLY A 344 -23.07 37.67 -29.06
C GLY A 344 -23.01 36.76 -30.29
N ALA A 345 -23.55 35.54 -30.25
CA ALA A 345 -23.53 34.64 -31.40
C ALA A 345 -24.48 35.09 -32.51
N ARG A 346 -24.12 34.81 -33.77
CA ARG A 346 -25.04 34.95 -34.90
C ARG A 346 -26.08 33.83 -34.80
N ILE A 347 -27.34 34.21 -34.64
CA ILE A 347 -28.48 33.28 -34.60
C ILE A 347 -29.13 33.25 -35.97
N THR A 348 -29.50 32.05 -36.42
CA THR A 348 -30.25 31.83 -37.67
C THR A 348 -31.52 31.03 -37.38
N LEU A 349 -32.67 31.62 -37.70
CA LEU A 349 -33.96 30.97 -37.74
C LEU A 349 -34.26 30.63 -39.19
N ARG A 350 -34.25 29.35 -39.54
CA ARG A 350 -34.75 28.89 -40.83
C ARG A 350 -36.23 28.56 -40.70
N ILE A 351 -37.03 29.26 -41.50
CA ILE A 351 -38.49 29.20 -41.48
C ILE A 351 -38.96 28.56 -42.79
N THR A 352 -39.71 27.46 -42.68
CA THR A 352 -40.35 26.78 -43.80
C THR A 352 -41.84 27.06 -43.78
N CYS A 353 -42.36 27.69 -44.84
CA CYS A 353 -43.78 28.01 -44.97
C CYS A 353 -44.58 26.80 -45.49
N ALA A 354 -45.81 26.65 -45.02
CA ALA A 354 -46.70 25.53 -45.37
C ALA A 354 -47.15 25.54 -46.83
N THR A 355 -47.10 26.69 -47.51
CA THR A 355 -47.42 26.83 -48.95
C THR A 355 -46.37 26.17 -49.85
N ASP A 356 -45.17 25.93 -49.33
CA ASP A 356 -44.07 25.26 -50.05
C ASP A 356 -43.94 23.76 -49.68
N LEU A 357 -44.73 23.30 -48.71
CA LEU A 357 -44.75 21.90 -48.25
C LEU A 357 -45.80 21.11 -49.03
N ASP A 358 -45.40 20.55 -50.17
CA ASP A 358 -46.26 19.68 -50.96
C ASP A 358 -46.50 18.32 -50.27
N VAL A 359 -47.70 17.76 -50.37
CA VAL A 359 -48.08 16.54 -49.65
C VAL A 359 -47.37 15.33 -50.27
N PRO A 360 -46.53 14.56 -49.55
CA PRO A 360 -45.92 13.35 -50.09
C PRO A 360 -47.00 12.37 -50.54
N ILE A 361 -46.83 11.76 -51.71
CA ILE A 361 -47.85 10.86 -52.30
C ILE A 361 -48.17 9.63 -51.43
N GLU A 362 -47.31 9.28 -50.46
CA GLU A 362 -47.56 8.21 -49.49
C GLU A 362 -48.58 8.60 -48.42
N ARG A 363 -48.74 9.90 -48.16
CA ARG A 363 -49.66 10.43 -47.16
C ARG A 363 -51.07 10.68 -47.73
N VAL A 364 -51.26 10.54 -49.05
CA VAL A 364 -52.58 10.68 -49.69
C VAL A 364 -53.38 9.39 -49.50
N GLN A 365 -54.45 9.45 -48.71
CA GLN A 365 -55.36 8.32 -48.52
C GLN A 365 -56.02 7.92 -49.85
N GLY A 366 -56.01 6.62 -50.16
CA GLY A 366 -56.67 6.05 -51.35
C GLY A 366 -55.73 5.70 -52.52
N ILE A 367 -54.46 6.12 -52.49
CA ILE A 367 -53.48 5.71 -53.51
C ILE A 367 -53.01 4.28 -53.28
N GLY A 368 -52.66 3.90 -52.04
CA GLY A 368 -52.17 2.56 -51.69
C GLY A 368 -50.70 2.32 -52.05
N ALA A 369 -49.99 1.54 -51.23
CA ALA A 369 -48.52 1.45 -51.24
C ALA A 369 -47.89 1.07 -52.60
N VAL A 370 -48.53 0.17 -53.36
CA VAL A 370 -48.03 -0.28 -54.68
C VAL A 370 -48.04 0.84 -55.72
N PHE A 371 -49.09 1.67 -55.71
CA PHE A 371 -49.19 2.77 -56.66
C PHE A 371 -48.34 3.96 -56.22
N SER A 372 -48.27 4.24 -54.92
CA SER A 372 -47.34 5.23 -54.38
C SER A 372 -45.88 4.90 -54.75
N ALA A 373 -45.46 3.63 -54.64
CA ALA A 373 -44.12 3.20 -55.03
C ALA A 373 -43.84 3.40 -56.54
N ARG A 374 -44.82 3.13 -57.41
CA ARG A 374 -44.67 3.32 -58.87
C ARG A 374 -44.60 4.80 -59.27
N LEU A 375 -45.42 5.64 -58.65
CA LEU A 375 -45.39 7.09 -58.85
C LEU A 375 -44.03 7.65 -58.43
N ARG A 376 -43.49 7.22 -57.28
CA ARG A 376 -42.13 7.58 -56.85
C ARG A 376 -41.06 7.10 -57.82
N GLY A 377 -41.18 5.87 -58.32
CA GLY A 377 -40.30 5.31 -59.35
C GLY A 377 -40.31 6.08 -60.68
N ALA A 378 -41.37 6.86 -60.93
CA ALA A 378 -41.48 7.75 -62.08
C ALA A 378 -41.11 9.22 -61.77
N GLY A 379 -40.51 9.48 -60.61
CA GLY A 379 -40.10 10.83 -60.20
C GLY A 379 -41.26 11.73 -59.78
N ILE A 380 -42.38 11.15 -59.31
CA ILE A 380 -43.52 11.87 -58.73
C ILE A 380 -43.54 11.54 -57.24
N ALA A 381 -42.99 12.42 -56.42
CA ALA A 381 -42.89 12.27 -54.97
C ALA A 381 -43.98 13.05 -54.22
N THR A 382 -44.60 14.04 -54.84
CA THR A 382 -45.54 14.93 -54.17
C THR A 382 -46.90 15.06 -54.87
N ALA A 383 -47.91 15.54 -54.14
CA ALA A 383 -49.28 15.70 -54.61
C ALA A 383 -49.38 16.74 -55.73
N GLY A 384 -48.67 17.87 -55.64
CA GLY A 384 -48.56 18.87 -56.69
C GLY A 384 -47.89 18.35 -57.96
N GLU A 385 -46.80 17.58 -57.84
CA GLU A 385 -46.19 16.90 -58.99
C GLU A 385 -47.17 15.93 -59.66
N LEU A 386 -47.97 15.20 -58.88
CA LEU A 386 -48.97 14.27 -59.40
C LEU A 386 -50.13 15.00 -60.07
N LEU A 387 -50.60 16.11 -59.50
CA LEU A 387 -51.67 16.94 -60.04
C LEU A 387 -51.28 17.67 -61.33
N SER A 388 -49.98 17.95 -61.51
CA SER A 388 -49.42 18.51 -62.74
C SER A 388 -49.45 17.55 -63.94
N ARG A 389 -49.66 16.25 -63.72
CA ARG A 389 -49.78 15.23 -64.78
C ARG A 389 -51.23 15.05 -65.19
N SER A 390 -51.48 14.76 -66.47
CA SER A 390 -52.81 14.39 -66.96
C SER A 390 -53.24 13.00 -66.49
N ASP A 391 -54.55 12.73 -66.49
CA ASP A 391 -55.13 11.40 -66.20
C ASP A 391 -54.45 10.29 -67.02
N ALA A 392 -54.13 10.56 -68.28
CA ALA A 392 -53.47 9.61 -69.18
C ALA A 392 -52.02 9.32 -68.80
N GLN A 393 -51.27 10.35 -68.38
CA GLN A 393 -49.89 10.19 -67.91
C GLN A 393 -49.86 9.41 -66.60
N VAL A 394 -50.73 9.74 -65.65
CA VAL A 394 -50.84 8.99 -64.38
C VAL A 394 -51.27 7.55 -64.63
N ALA A 395 -52.23 7.31 -65.53
CA ALA A 395 -52.65 5.96 -65.93
C ALA A 395 -51.50 5.13 -66.53
N GLY A 396 -50.63 5.78 -67.32
CA GLY A 396 -49.41 5.15 -67.86
C GLY A 396 -48.41 4.76 -66.78
N ILE A 397 -48.24 5.60 -65.75
CA ILE A 397 -47.28 5.40 -64.64
C ILE A 397 -47.77 4.32 -63.65
N ILE A 398 -49.06 4.33 -63.30
CA ILE A 398 -49.60 3.36 -62.33
C ILE A 398 -49.84 1.97 -62.94
N ARG A 399 -49.84 1.85 -64.27
CA ARG A 399 -49.97 0.58 -65.00
C ARG A 399 -48.79 -0.35 -64.65
N ALA A 400 -49.09 -1.61 -64.34
CA ALA A 400 -48.05 -2.59 -64.07
C ALA A 400 -47.21 -2.86 -65.34
N PRO A 401 -45.86 -2.93 -65.23
CA PRO A 401 -45.01 -3.35 -66.34
C PRO A 401 -45.45 -4.72 -66.87
N GLY A 402 -45.70 -4.84 -68.18
CA GLY A 402 -46.18 -6.09 -68.81
C GLY A 402 -47.70 -6.35 -68.79
N SER A 403 -48.52 -5.40 -68.30
CA SER A 403 -49.99 -5.56 -68.30
C SER A 403 -50.58 -5.66 -69.70
N ALA A 404 -51.30 -6.75 -70.02
CA ALA A 404 -52.04 -6.93 -71.28
C ALA A 404 -53.22 -5.95 -71.45
N ARG A 405 -53.68 -5.30 -70.36
CA ARG A 405 -54.72 -4.27 -70.42
C ARG A 405 -54.15 -2.92 -70.90
N PRO A 406 -54.84 -2.21 -71.82
CA PRO A 406 -54.40 -0.90 -72.32
C PRO A 406 -54.46 0.17 -71.24
N ALA A 407 -53.65 1.23 -71.35
CA ALA A 407 -53.60 2.33 -70.38
C ALA A 407 -54.98 3.00 -70.16
N SER A 408 -55.85 2.98 -71.16
CA SER A 408 -57.24 3.45 -71.07
C SER A 408 -58.04 2.77 -69.96
N SER A 409 -57.76 1.51 -69.65
CA SER A 409 -58.41 0.77 -68.55
C SER A 409 -58.02 1.25 -67.14
N TYR A 410 -56.94 2.02 -67.01
CA TYR A 410 -56.47 2.61 -65.75
C TYR A 410 -56.89 4.08 -65.59
N LEU A 411 -57.53 4.69 -66.61
CA LEU A 411 -57.92 6.11 -66.58
C LEU A 411 -58.85 6.44 -65.41
N LEU A 412 -59.84 5.59 -65.13
CA LEU A 412 -60.74 5.80 -63.98
C LEU A 412 -59.96 5.76 -62.66
N ARG A 413 -58.99 4.85 -62.54
CA ARG A 413 -58.16 4.72 -61.33
C ARG A 413 -57.18 5.90 -61.18
N ALA A 414 -56.60 6.35 -62.29
CA ALA A 414 -55.74 7.53 -62.35
C ALA A 414 -56.52 8.80 -61.98
N ARG A 415 -57.76 8.92 -62.47
CA ARG A 415 -58.67 10.01 -62.11
C ARG A 415 -59.01 9.95 -60.62
N ASN A 416 -59.38 8.79 -60.08
CA ASN A 416 -59.64 8.64 -58.64
C ASN A 416 -58.41 8.94 -57.77
N ILE A 417 -57.20 8.54 -58.20
CA ILE A 417 -55.95 8.87 -57.52
C ILE A 417 -55.69 10.38 -57.58
N ARG A 418 -55.84 11.02 -58.74
CA ARG A 418 -55.69 12.47 -58.88
C ARG A 418 -56.75 13.23 -58.08
N GLU A 419 -57.97 12.72 -57.98
CA GLU A 419 -59.08 13.33 -57.24
C GLU A 419 -58.89 13.18 -55.73
N ALA A 420 -58.44 12.01 -55.25
CA ALA A 420 -58.02 11.81 -53.86
C ALA A 420 -56.79 12.66 -53.50
N THR A 421 -55.85 12.81 -54.44
CA THR A 421 -54.68 13.67 -54.30
C THR A 421 -55.06 15.13 -54.29
N ALA A 422 -55.98 15.56 -55.16
CA ALA A 422 -56.53 16.90 -55.19
C ALA A 422 -57.21 17.21 -53.87
N LYS A 423 -58.05 16.31 -53.38
CA LYS A 423 -58.70 16.46 -52.08
C LYS A 423 -57.68 16.59 -50.94
N ALA A 424 -56.68 15.71 -50.87
CA ALA A 424 -55.65 15.78 -49.83
C ALA A 424 -54.75 17.03 -49.95
N TYR A 425 -54.52 17.51 -51.18
CA TYR A 425 -53.76 18.72 -51.48
C TYR A 425 -54.56 19.97 -51.09
N TYR A 426 -55.84 20.06 -51.45
CA TYR A 426 -56.71 21.21 -51.20
C TYR A 426 -57.30 21.26 -49.77
N ASP A 427 -57.51 20.12 -49.11
CA ASP A 427 -57.91 20.09 -47.68
C ASP A 427 -56.77 20.62 -46.77
N LYS A 428 -55.51 20.64 -47.26
CA LYS A 428 -54.34 21.19 -46.55
C LYS A 428 -53.90 22.56 -47.07
N ALA A 429 -53.96 22.81 -48.38
CA ALA A 429 -53.71 24.10 -49.00
C ALA A 429 -55.03 24.89 -49.10
N GLY A 430 -55.37 25.62 -48.04
CA GLY A 430 -56.48 26.58 -48.07
C GLY A 430 -56.41 27.47 -49.32
N ALA A 431 -57.55 27.64 -49.98
CA ALA A 431 -57.70 28.22 -51.31
C ALA A 431 -56.83 29.46 -51.60
N VAL A 432 -56.04 29.42 -52.69
CA VAL A 432 -55.49 30.63 -53.34
C VAL A 432 -55.49 30.46 -54.86
N SER A 433 -56.23 31.33 -55.56
CA SER A 433 -56.06 31.60 -57.00
C SER A 433 -55.28 32.90 -57.17
N TYR A 434 -54.12 32.86 -57.82
CA TYR A 434 -53.36 34.07 -58.18
C TYR A 434 -54.02 34.81 -59.35
N ARG A 435 -54.37 36.09 -59.17
CA ARG A 435 -54.47 37.06 -60.28
C ARG A 435 -53.30 38.03 -60.18
N SER A 436 -52.35 37.91 -61.10
CA SER A 436 -51.26 38.85 -61.27
C SER A 436 -51.77 40.13 -61.92
N GLY A 437 -51.58 41.28 -61.27
CA GLY A 437 -51.76 42.59 -61.90
C GLY A 437 -52.38 43.65 -60.99
N ARG A 438 -51.71 44.05 -59.92
CA ARG A 438 -51.93 45.35 -59.26
C ARG A 438 -50.70 45.77 -58.46
N ALA A 439 -50.41 47.06 -58.45
CA ALA A 439 -49.25 47.67 -57.77
C ALA A 439 -49.24 47.34 -56.26
N ALA A 440 -48.04 47.03 -55.74
CA ALA A 440 -47.81 46.51 -54.40
C ALA A 440 -48.22 47.51 -53.30
N ALA A 441 -49.17 47.12 -52.46
CA ALA A 441 -49.25 47.65 -51.10
C ALA A 441 -47.95 47.26 -50.35
N PRO A 442 -47.48 48.07 -49.37
CA PRO A 442 -46.33 47.67 -48.56
C PRO A 442 -46.67 46.36 -47.82
N GLY A 443 -45.84 45.33 -48.01
CA GLY A 443 -45.99 44.05 -47.31
C GLY A 443 -45.92 44.19 -45.78
N PRO A 444 -46.18 43.11 -45.03
CA PRO A 444 -46.19 43.15 -43.56
C PRO A 444 -44.81 43.58 -43.02
N GLY A 445 -44.81 44.61 -42.18
CA GLY A 445 -43.65 45.05 -41.43
C GLY A 445 -43.57 44.30 -40.10
N LEU A 446 -42.45 43.63 -39.86
CA LEU A 446 -42.20 42.87 -38.65
C LEU A 446 -41.15 43.56 -37.78
N SER A 447 -41.42 43.63 -36.48
CA SER A 447 -40.45 44.05 -35.47
C SER A 447 -40.08 42.85 -34.61
N TRP A 448 -38.85 42.39 -34.73
CA TRP A 448 -38.30 41.34 -33.87
C TRP A 448 -37.76 41.98 -32.59
N GLU A 449 -38.15 41.46 -31.46
CA GLU A 449 -37.88 41.99 -30.13
C GLU A 449 -37.38 40.87 -29.20
N TYR A 450 -36.59 41.22 -28.20
CA TYR A 450 -36.06 40.31 -27.16
C TYR A 450 -36.25 40.93 -25.78
N TRP A 451 -36.17 40.10 -24.74
CA TRP A 451 -36.22 40.58 -23.37
C TRP A 451 -34.82 40.84 -22.82
N ASN A 452 -34.56 42.05 -22.31
CA ASN A 452 -33.25 42.45 -21.76
C ASN A 452 -33.16 42.40 -20.22
N GLY A 453 -34.18 41.86 -19.56
CA GLY A 453 -34.30 41.85 -18.09
C GLY A 453 -35.25 42.92 -17.53
N THR A 454 -35.49 43.99 -18.28
CA THR A 454 -36.37 45.11 -17.84
C THR A 454 -37.54 45.35 -18.77
N GLY A 455 -37.38 45.08 -20.06
CA GLY A 455 -38.39 45.33 -21.09
C GLY A 455 -38.12 44.56 -22.37
N TRP A 456 -39.10 44.60 -23.28
CA TRP A 456 -38.94 44.10 -24.64
C TRP A 456 -38.28 45.18 -25.52
N CYS A 457 -37.15 44.83 -26.11
CA CYS A 457 -36.32 45.72 -26.93
C CYS A 457 -36.25 45.20 -28.37
N ALA A 458 -36.28 46.09 -29.36
CA ALA A 458 -36.13 45.71 -30.76
C ALA A 458 -34.71 45.22 -31.06
N ILE A 459 -34.59 44.16 -31.86
CA ILE A 459 -33.33 43.66 -32.39
C ILE A 459 -32.98 44.51 -33.62
N SER A 460 -31.86 45.21 -33.59
CA SER A 460 -31.51 46.22 -34.59
C SER A 460 -30.90 45.67 -35.88
N ASP A 461 -30.29 44.47 -35.85
CA ASP A 461 -29.49 43.91 -36.95
C ASP A 461 -30.16 42.71 -37.65
N VAL A 462 -31.48 42.67 -37.67
CA VAL A 462 -32.22 41.55 -38.29
C VAL A 462 -32.15 41.62 -39.81
N ALA A 463 -31.67 40.54 -40.43
CA ALA A 463 -31.82 40.28 -41.85
C ALA A 463 -32.87 39.19 -42.06
N ASP A 464 -34.00 39.56 -42.68
CA ASP A 464 -35.14 38.68 -42.95
C ASP A 464 -35.32 38.46 -44.46
N SER A 465 -35.10 37.21 -44.90
CA SER A 465 -35.29 36.78 -46.29
C SER A 465 -36.65 36.11 -46.56
N THR A 466 -37.51 36.00 -45.53
CA THR A 466 -38.84 35.38 -45.63
C THR A 466 -39.89 36.32 -46.21
N GLY A 467 -39.55 37.60 -46.40
CA GLY A 467 -40.50 38.62 -46.87
C GLY A 467 -41.63 38.86 -45.88
N GLY A 468 -41.31 38.89 -44.57
CA GLY A 468 -42.32 39.04 -43.52
C GLY A 468 -43.12 37.75 -43.28
N LEU A 469 -42.46 36.59 -43.28
CA LEU A 469 -43.05 35.26 -43.10
C LEU A 469 -44.00 34.81 -44.24
N LEU A 470 -43.83 35.37 -45.44
CA LEU A 470 -44.63 35.02 -46.63
C LEU A 470 -44.01 33.93 -47.50
N ALA A 471 -42.70 33.68 -47.36
CA ALA A 471 -41.97 32.66 -48.09
C ALA A 471 -41.00 31.90 -47.18
N THR A 472 -40.66 30.67 -47.57
CA THR A 472 -39.56 29.93 -46.94
C THR A 472 -38.25 30.72 -47.05
N GLY A 473 -37.54 30.88 -45.94
CA GLY A 473 -36.32 31.67 -45.88
C GLY A 473 -35.67 31.65 -44.50
N GLU A 474 -34.69 32.53 -44.31
CA GLU A 474 -33.93 32.67 -43.07
C GLU A 474 -34.09 34.06 -42.47
N VAL A 475 -34.18 34.10 -41.14
CA VAL A 475 -34.08 35.30 -40.32
C VAL A 475 -32.80 35.19 -39.49
N THR A 476 -31.89 36.14 -39.66
CA THR A 476 -30.60 36.13 -38.97
C THR A 476 -30.39 37.40 -38.17
N PHE A 477 -29.81 37.29 -36.98
CA PHE A 477 -29.51 38.42 -36.11
C PHE A 477 -28.42 38.07 -35.09
N THR A 478 -27.84 39.07 -34.44
CA THR A 478 -26.86 38.83 -33.37
C THR A 478 -27.59 38.71 -32.04
N CYS A 479 -27.33 37.64 -31.28
CA CYS A 479 -27.92 37.46 -29.96
C CYS A 479 -27.49 38.63 -29.04
N PRO A 480 -28.43 39.43 -28.50
CA PRO A 480 -28.09 40.59 -27.69
C PRO A 480 -27.31 40.20 -26.42
N ALA A 481 -26.34 41.04 -26.02
CA ALA A 481 -25.45 40.75 -24.91
C ALA A 481 -26.15 40.81 -23.53
N ASP A 482 -27.18 41.62 -23.41
CA ASP A 482 -28.01 41.84 -22.22
C ASP A 482 -29.29 40.99 -22.21
N MET A 483 -29.47 40.07 -23.17
CA MET A 483 -30.61 39.17 -23.20
C MET A 483 -30.74 38.39 -21.88
N ALA A 484 -31.97 38.24 -21.39
CA ALA A 484 -32.27 37.61 -20.11
C ALA A 484 -33.51 36.72 -20.17
N GLU A 485 -33.63 35.82 -19.19
CA GLU A 485 -34.82 34.99 -19.02
C GLU A 485 -36.03 35.82 -18.57
N VAL A 486 -37.20 35.45 -19.06
CA VAL A 486 -38.49 36.00 -18.64
C VAL A 486 -39.56 34.91 -18.67
N GLU A 487 -40.62 35.12 -17.91
CA GLU A 487 -41.80 34.28 -17.96
C GLU A 487 -42.77 34.83 -19.00
N VAL A 488 -43.11 34.01 -20.00
CA VAL A 488 -44.17 34.30 -20.97
C VAL A 488 -45.19 33.18 -20.86
N SER A 489 -46.44 33.53 -20.59
CA SER A 489 -47.55 32.57 -20.46
C SER A 489 -47.27 31.40 -19.51
N GLY A 490 -46.64 31.67 -18.36
CA GLY A 490 -46.32 30.66 -17.34
C GLY A 490 -45.03 29.85 -17.60
N GLN A 491 -44.28 30.15 -18.66
CA GLN A 491 -43.06 29.43 -19.04
C GLN A 491 -41.84 30.35 -18.94
N ARG A 492 -40.96 30.07 -17.97
CA ARG A 492 -39.69 30.77 -17.80
C ARG A 492 -38.66 30.24 -18.78
N ASN A 493 -38.23 31.09 -19.73
CA ASN A 493 -37.24 30.72 -20.74
C ASN A 493 -36.55 31.99 -21.30
N TRP A 494 -35.67 31.80 -22.27
CA TRP A 494 -35.09 32.85 -23.10
C TRP A 494 -36.00 33.06 -24.30
N TRP A 495 -36.55 34.27 -24.43
CA TRP A 495 -37.59 34.56 -25.41
C TRP A 495 -37.18 35.64 -26.40
N ILE A 496 -37.50 35.38 -27.67
CA ILE A 496 -37.69 36.43 -28.66
C ILE A 496 -39.17 36.50 -29.02
N ARG A 497 -39.62 37.65 -29.50
CA ARG A 497 -40.94 37.78 -30.10
C ARG A 497 -40.86 38.55 -31.40
N VAL A 498 -41.72 38.22 -32.34
CA VAL A 498 -41.93 39.02 -33.54
C VAL A 498 -43.31 39.65 -33.48
N ARG A 499 -43.39 40.96 -33.70
CA ARG A 499 -44.61 41.74 -33.65
C ARG A 499 -44.94 42.32 -35.01
N LEU A 500 -46.21 42.23 -35.42
CA LEU A 500 -46.71 42.91 -36.62
C LEU A 500 -46.74 44.43 -36.36
N SER A 501 -45.74 45.15 -36.85
CA SER A 501 -45.54 46.58 -36.57
C SER A 501 -46.25 47.49 -37.56
N SER A 502 -46.42 47.05 -38.81
CA SER A 502 -47.14 47.79 -39.86
C SER A 502 -47.58 46.85 -40.99
N GLY A 503 -48.46 47.32 -41.88
CA GLY A 503 -48.98 46.50 -42.99
C GLY A 503 -49.96 45.42 -42.53
N ASP A 504 -50.40 44.59 -43.47
CA ASP A 504 -51.26 43.43 -43.22
C ASP A 504 -50.85 42.26 -44.13
N TYR A 505 -51.39 41.07 -43.84
CA TYR A 505 -51.21 39.87 -44.68
C TYR A 505 -52.28 39.80 -45.78
N GLY A 506 -52.74 40.97 -46.25
CA GLY A 506 -53.93 41.14 -47.08
C GLY A 506 -55.21 41.41 -46.29
N ARG A 507 -56.35 41.49 -46.97
CA ARG A 507 -57.68 41.70 -46.38
C ARG A 507 -58.68 40.76 -47.02
N GLU A 508 -59.61 40.19 -46.24
CA GLU A 508 -60.67 39.31 -46.79
C GLU A 508 -61.52 40.05 -47.84
N PHE A 509 -61.72 41.37 -47.64
CA PHE A 509 -62.44 42.23 -48.55
C PHE A 509 -61.78 43.62 -48.63
N GLU A 510 -61.76 44.21 -49.81
CA GLU A 510 -61.43 45.62 -50.06
C GLU A 510 -62.73 46.36 -50.38
N ILE A 511 -62.97 47.51 -49.74
CA ILE A 511 -64.13 48.34 -50.07
C ILE A 511 -63.78 49.19 -51.28
N VAL A 512 -64.33 48.82 -52.45
CA VAL A 512 -64.20 49.60 -53.68
C VAL A 512 -65.59 50.17 -54.00
N ASN A 513 -65.71 51.50 -54.07
CA ASN A 513 -66.96 52.20 -54.35
C ASN A 513 -68.14 51.81 -53.41
N GLY A 514 -67.87 51.57 -52.12
CA GLY A 514 -68.89 51.25 -51.13
C GLY A 514 -69.37 49.79 -51.13
N GLN A 515 -68.77 48.91 -51.96
CA GLN A 515 -69.03 47.47 -51.94
C GLN A 515 -67.78 46.70 -51.49
N ALA A 516 -67.98 45.72 -50.61
CA ALA A 516 -66.94 44.79 -50.19
C ALA A 516 -66.64 43.82 -51.35
N VAL A 517 -65.45 43.93 -51.95
CA VAL A 517 -64.96 43.04 -52.99
C VAL A 517 -63.92 42.11 -52.37
N ALA A 518 -64.01 40.79 -52.61
CA ALA A 518 -63.04 39.85 -52.05
C ALA A 518 -61.61 40.24 -52.45
N ALA A 519 -60.74 40.41 -51.45
CA ALA A 519 -59.32 40.72 -51.63
C ALA A 519 -58.47 39.53 -51.18
N GLY A 520 -57.23 39.46 -51.66
CA GLY A 520 -56.32 38.36 -51.30
C GLY A 520 -55.93 38.47 -49.82
N PHE A 521 -56.22 37.45 -49.03
CA PHE A 521 -55.85 37.35 -47.62
C PHE A 521 -55.06 36.05 -47.38
N THR A 522 -53.78 36.17 -47.01
CA THR A 522 -52.86 35.03 -46.88
C THR A 522 -52.05 35.15 -45.58
N PRO A 523 -52.64 34.81 -44.42
CA PRO A 523 -51.91 34.81 -43.15
C PRO A 523 -50.74 33.80 -43.18
N PRO A 524 -49.64 34.08 -42.45
CA PRO A 524 -48.47 33.23 -42.50
C PRO A 524 -48.77 31.88 -41.84
N ARG A 525 -48.45 30.80 -42.54
CA ARG A 525 -48.59 29.42 -42.04
C ARG A 525 -47.22 28.76 -42.08
N LEU A 526 -46.67 28.40 -40.93
CA LEU A 526 -45.32 27.85 -40.85
C LEU A 526 -45.40 26.34 -40.66
N GLY A 527 -44.71 25.57 -41.50
CA GLY A 527 -44.63 24.12 -41.36
C GLY A 527 -43.39 23.65 -40.61
N ARG A 528 -42.32 24.48 -40.52
CA ARG A 528 -41.14 24.16 -39.72
C ARG A 528 -40.37 25.41 -39.32
N ILE A 529 -39.85 25.43 -38.10
CA ILE A 529 -38.84 26.40 -37.64
C ILE A 529 -37.67 25.59 -37.09
N THR A 530 -36.48 25.84 -37.63
CA THR A 530 -35.23 25.29 -37.11
C THR A 530 -34.27 26.42 -36.74
N LEU A 531 -33.59 26.24 -35.64
CA LEU A 531 -32.66 27.20 -35.06
C LEU A 531 -31.22 26.71 -35.26
N SER A 532 -30.31 27.63 -35.48
CA SER A 532 -28.87 27.38 -35.40
C SER A 532 -28.15 28.62 -34.88
N TRP A 533 -26.93 28.44 -34.39
CA TRP A 533 -26.10 29.56 -33.98
C TRP A 533 -24.64 29.35 -34.36
N ASP A 534 -23.94 30.48 -34.48
CA ASP A 534 -22.51 30.54 -34.67
C ASP A 534 -21.92 31.67 -33.82
N GLY A 535 -21.29 31.29 -32.71
CA GLY A 535 -20.56 32.18 -31.81
C GLY A 535 -19.05 31.99 -31.91
N THR A 536 -18.54 31.66 -33.10
CA THR A 536 -17.10 31.45 -33.32
C THR A 536 -16.37 32.71 -33.78
N ASP A 537 -17.08 33.81 -34.07
CA ASP A 537 -16.43 35.11 -34.31
C ASP A 537 -15.67 35.55 -33.04
N PRO A 538 -14.41 36.02 -33.11
CA PRO A 538 -13.68 36.54 -31.95
C PRO A 538 -14.46 37.54 -31.09
N SER A 539 -15.31 38.37 -31.68
CA SER A 539 -16.15 39.36 -30.97
C SER A 539 -17.30 38.74 -30.16
N ALA A 540 -17.70 37.51 -30.49
CA ALA A 540 -18.77 36.74 -29.86
C ALA A 540 -18.26 35.71 -28.84
N MET A 541 -16.95 35.50 -28.75
CA MET A 541 -16.35 34.55 -27.82
C MET A 541 -16.35 35.11 -26.40
N GLY A 542 -16.83 34.31 -25.44
CA GLY A 542 -16.82 34.67 -24.02
C GLY A 542 -15.60 34.13 -23.27
N GLU A 543 -15.36 34.63 -22.06
CA GLU A 543 -14.43 34.00 -21.12
C GLU A 543 -15.08 32.80 -20.40
N PRO A 544 -14.29 31.81 -19.94
CA PRO A 544 -14.76 30.80 -19.02
C PRO A 544 -15.05 31.41 -17.65
N ASP A 545 -16.04 30.85 -16.94
CA ASP A 545 -16.30 31.22 -15.54
C ASP A 545 -15.26 30.62 -14.59
N SER A 546 -14.66 29.49 -14.98
CA SER A 546 -13.69 28.77 -14.16
C SER A 546 -12.74 27.95 -15.02
N ILE A 547 -11.47 27.98 -14.67
CA ILE A 547 -10.42 27.10 -15.18
C ILE A 547 -9.78 26.46 -13.97
N LEU A 548 -10.11 25.20 -13.69
CA LEU A 548 -9.57 24.47 -12.53
C LEU A 548 -8.66 23.36 -12.99
N THR A 549 -7.63 23.05 -12.21
CA THR A 549 -6.83 21.86 -12.46
C THR A 549 -6.69 21.02 -11.22
N ARG A 550 -6.70 19.71 -11.39
CA ARG A 550 -6.34 18.76 -10.34
C ARG A 550 -5.04 18.06 -10.72
N ASN A 551 -4.01 18.23 -9.90
CA ASN A 551 -2.69 17.59 -10.04
C ASN A 551 -2.20 17.16 -8.68
N ASN A 552 -1.66 15.95 -8.53
CA ASN A 552 -1.05 15.51 -7.26
C ASN A 552 -2.00 15.65 -6.05
N LEU A 553 -3.31 15.44 -6.28
CA LEU A 553 -4.42 15.63 -5.33
C LEU A 553 -4.70 17.09 -4.91
N GLU A 554 -4.04 18.07 -5.53
CA GLU A 554 -4.24 19.50 -5.29
C GLU A 554 -5.09 20.15 -6.38
N TRP A 555 -5.82 21.21 -5.99
CA TRP A 555 -6.61 22.04 -6.89
C TRP A 555 -5.95 23.41 -7.08
N ASP A 556 -5.84 23.85 -8.34
CA ASP A 556 -5.43 25.22 -8.68
C ASP A 556 -6.50 25.94 -9.50
N ASP A 557 -6.59 27.26 -9.33
CA ASP A 557 -7.42 28.15 -10.16
C ASP A 557 -6.56 28.82 -11.25
N GLY A 558 -6.65 28.29 -12.46
CA GLY A 558 -5.94 28.80 -13.62
C GLY A 558 -6.47 30.13 -14.13
N LEU A 559 -7.75 30.44 -13.91
CA LEU A 559 -8.34 31.71 -14.38
C LEU A 559 -7.79 32.87 -13.55
N ALA A 560 -7.70 32.69 -12.23
CA ALA A 560 -7.07 33.65 -11.34
C ALA A 560 -5.61 33.93 -11.73
N VAL A 561 -4.83 32.87 -12.02
CA VAL A 561 -3.43 33.00 -12.47
C VAL A 561 -3.33 33.76 -13.79
N LEU A 562 -4.11 33.38 -14.81
CA LEU A 562 -4.04 34.01 -16.14
C LEU A 562 -4.44 35.49 -16.10
N ARG A 563 -5.36 35.90 -15.22
CA ARG A 563 -5.75 37.30 -15.03
C ARG A 563 -4.63 38.19 -14.49
N THR A 564 -3.63 37.60 -13.83
CA THR A 564 -2.42 38.34 -13.42
C THR A 564 -1.42 38.56 -14.57
N GLY A 565 -1.66 37.97 -15.75
CA GLY A 565 -0.69 37.92 -16.85
C GLY A 565 0.38 36.84 -16.69
N ALA A 566 0.33 36.04 -15.61
CA ALA A 566 1.24 34.92 -15.40
C ALA A 566 0.90 33.72 -16.29
N ILE A 567 1.93 32.92 -16.57
CA ILE A 567 1.80 31.67 -17.33
C ILE A 567 1.18 30.59 -16.44
N PHE A 568 0.13 29.93 -16.93
CA PHE A 568 -0.51 28.81 -16.23
C PHE A 568 -0.16 27.47 -16.89
N ARG A 569 0.28 26.51 -16.09
CA ARG A 569 0.65 25.15 -16.53
C ARG A 569 -0.39 24.16 -15.98
N PRO A 570 -1.36 23.71 -16.79
CA PRO A 570 -2.47 22.91 -16.31
C PRO A 570 -2.10 21.53 -15.78
N PHE A 571 -1.03 20.93 -16.31
CA PHE A 571 -0.59 19.60 -15.92
C PHE A 571 0.79 19.71 -15.27
N ARG A 572 0.86 19.48 -13.96
CA ARG A 572 2.07 19.56 -13.14
C ARG A 572 2.50 18.14 -12.74
N PRO A 573 3.73 17.70 -13.06
CA PRO A 573 4.21 16.39 -12.63
C PRO A 573 4.41 16.33 -11.12
N LEU A 574 4.61 15.12 -10.61
CA LEU A 574 5.16 14.95 -9.28
C LEU A 574 6.50 15.69 -9.18
N ALA A 575 6.71 16.39 -8.07
CA ALA A 575 7.99 17.05 -7.79
C ALA A 575 9.12 16.04 -7.56
N ASP A 576 8.76 14.79 -7.22
CA ASP A 576 9.69 13.71 -6.99
C ASP A 576 10.35 13.22 -8.27
N LEU A 577 11.66 12.97 -8.20
CA LEU A 577 12.41 12.32 -9.28
C LEU A 577 12.65 10.83 -9.00
N ARG A 578 12.35 10.38 -7.77
CA ARG A 578 12.51 9.01 -7.30
C ARG A 578 11.34 8.62 -6.41
N PRO A 579 11.01 7.32 -6.27
CA PRO A 579 9.97 6.90 -5.35
C PRO A 579 10.21 7.44 -3.93
N ALA A 580 9.17 8.01 -3.32
CA ALA A 580 9.27 8.60 -1.99
C ALA A 580 8.07 8.22 -1.12
N PHE A 581 8.34 7.99 0.17
CA PHE A 581 7.34 7.71 1.19
C PHE A 581 7.21 8.93 2.10
N TYR A 582 6.00 9.45 2.26
CA TYR A 582 5.71 10.69 2.96
C TYR A 582 4.98 10.42 4.28
N ALA A 583 5.38 11.14 5.32
CA ALA A 583 4.65 11.28 6.57
C ALA A 583 4.40 12.76 6.85
N GLY A 584 3.11 13.13 6.92
CA GLY A 584 2.65 14.48 7.25
C GLY A 584 2.28 14.58 8.73
N PHE A 585 2.76 15.62 9.40
CA PHE A 585 2.57 15.86 10.82
C PHE A 585 1.75 17.12 11.08
N ASP A 586 0.87 17.05 12.08
CA ASP A 586 0.03 18.18 12.52
C ASP A 586 0.84 19.35 13.12
N ARG A 587 2.03 19.05 13.66
CA ARG A 587 2.94 19.98 14.32
C ARG A 587 4.38 19.82 13.81
N PRO A 588 5.22 20.87 13.93
CA PRO A 588 6.62 20.82 13.48
C PRO A 588 7.41 19.74 14.21
N LEU A 589 8.27 19.02 13.47
CA LEU A 589 9.29 18.15 14.05
C LEU A 589 10.53 19.01 14.31
N ALA A 590 10.83 19.30 15.58
CA ALA A 590 11.95 20.19 15.93
C ALA A 590 12.96 19.50 16.85
N LYS A 591 14.25 19.79 16.62
CA LYS A 591 15.40 19.28 17.41
C LYS A 591 15.58 17.77 17.20
N GLY A 592 16.16 17.09 18.18
CA GLY A 592 16.38 15.65 18.16
C GLY A 592 17.32 15.22 19.28
N PRO A 593 17.64 13.92 19.37
CA PRO A 593 17.23 12.86 18.44
C PRO A 593 15.76 12.43 18.62
N ILE A 594 14.99 12.41 17.54
CA ILE A 594 13.61 11.89 17.49
C ILE A 594 13.66 10.49 16.89
N GLY A 595 13.04 9.51 17.55
CA GLY A 595 12.94 8.14 17.04
C GLY A 595 11.64 7.91 16.28
N LEU A 596 11.73 7.48 15.02
CA LEU A 596 10.62 6.99 14.20
C LEU A 596 10.77 5.48 14.02
N TYR A 597 9.94 4.68 14.68
CA TYR A 597 9.93 3.23 14.51
C TYR A 597 9.02 2.83 13.35
N LEU A 598 9.59 2.15 12.37
CA LEU A 598 8.84 1.48 11.30
C LEU A 598 8.78 -0.01 11.62
N ASP A 599 7.59 -0.50 11.94
CA ASP A 599 7.33 -1.92 12.12
C ASP A 599 7.01 -2.54 10.76
N LEU A 600 8.03 -3.10 10.11
CA LEU A 600 7.90 -3.74 8.81
C LEU A 600 7.69 -5.25 8.96
N ALA A 601 6.92 -5.84 8.05
CA ALA A 601 6.83 -7.28 7.91
C ALA A 601 8.19 -7.83 7.41
N GLU A 602 8.55 -9.02 7.85
CA GLU A 602 9.79 -9.66 7.38
C GLU A 602 9.60 -10.19 5.97
N ILE A 603 10.40 -9.67 5.03
CA ILE A 603 10.46 -10.11 3.64
C ILE A 603 11.90 -10.58 3.38
N ASP A 604 12.06 -11.71 2.70
CA ASP A 604 13.39 -12.15 2.28
C ASP A 604 13.83 -11.41 1.03
N TYR A 605 14.69 -10.41 1.25
CA TYR A 605 15.32 -9.66 0.17
C TYR A 605 16.54 -10.36 -0.40
N ALA A 606 16.82 -10.13 -1.69
CA ALA A 606 18.06 -10.59 -2.32
C ALA A 606 19.28 -9.94 -1.63
N ARG A 607 20.38 -10.69 -1.46
CA ARG A 607 21.55 -10.15 -0.72
C ARG A 607 22.31 -9.05 -1.44
N ASP A 608 22.25 -9.04 -2.77
CA ASP A 608 22.73 -7.95 -3.61
C ASP A 608 21.75 -6.77 -3.65
N PHE A 609 20.51 -6.96 -3.19
CA PHE A 609 19.53 -5.89 -3.04
C PHE A 609 19.81 -5.09 -1.77
N LYS A 610 20.57 -3.99 -1.94
CA LYS A 610 20.94 -3.05 -0.89
C LYS A 610 20.31 -1.69 -1.17
N PRO A 611 19.00 -1.52 -0.91
CA PRO A 611 18.34 -0.26 -1.15
C PRO A 611 18.91 0.81 -0.22
N ARG A 612 18.90 2.06 -0.69
CA ARG A 612 19.30 3.21 0.11
C ARG A 612 18.17 4.20 0.14
N VAL A 613 17.81 4.61 1.35
CA VAL A 613 16.79 5.62 1.60
C VAL A 613 17.44 6.87 2.16
N GLN A 614 17.04 8.02 1.65
CA GLN A 614 17.44 9.34 2.13
C GLN A 614 16.25 10.01 2.80
N TRP A 615 16.43 10.47 4.03
CA TRP A 615 15.39 11.16 4.79
C TRP A 615 15.50 12.67 4.59
N GLU A 616 14.36 13.32 4.36
CA GLU A 616 14.28 14.76 4.08
C GLU A 616 13.08 15.39 4.79
N VAL A 617 13.24 16.63 5.25
CA VAL A 617 12.16 17.46 5.81
C VAL A 617 11.88 18.63 4.87
N TYR A 618 10.62 19.06 4.77
CA TYR A 618 10.29 20.24 4.00
C TYR A 618 10.55 21.53 4.80
N ASP A 619 11.29 22.47 4.19
CA ASP A 619 11.51 23.83 4.71
C ASP A 619 10.85 24.87 3.79
N ALA A 620 9.84 25.58 4.30
CA ALA A 620 9.12 26.58 3.52
C ALA A 620 9.86 27.92 3.42
N GLY A 621 10.79 28.23 4.34
CA GLY A 621 11.58 29.47 4.26
C GLY A 621 12.45 29.51 3.00
N ALA A 622 12.99 28.34 2.63
CA ALA A 622 13.71 28.13 1.38
C ALA A 622 12.89 27.43 0.29
N SER A 623 11.64 27.05 0.58
CA SER A 623 10.73 26.31 -0.33
C SER A 623 11.39 25.06 -0.95
N GLN A 624 12.14 24.31 -0.15
CA GLN A 624 12.93 23.16 -0.61
C GLN A 624 12.97 22.02 0.41
N TRP A 625 13.34 20.83 -0.07
CA TRP A 625 13.59 19.67 0.78
C TRP A 625 15.00 19.70 1.35
N LEU A 626 15.11 19.62 2.67
CA LEU A 626 16.38 19.57 3.38
C LEU A 626 16.70 18.12 3.76
N ARG A 627 17.87 17.64 3.33
CA ARG A 627 18.38 16.33 3.73
C ARG A 627 18.66 16.31 5.24
N LEU A 628 18.20 15.26 5.89
CA LEU A 628 18.49 14.98 7.29
C LEU A 628 19.70 14.05 7.42
N ASP A 629 20.50 14.27 8.46
CA ASP A 629 21.42 13.26 8.95
C ASP A 629 20.61 12.29 9.83
N ALA A 630 20.42 11.08 9.33
CA ALA A 630 19.53 10.10 9.92
C ALA A 630 20.24 8.76 10.13
N GLU A 631 20.18 8.24 11.34
CA GLU A 631 20.61 6.87 11.62
C GLU A 631 19.46 5.92 11.27
N ASP A 632 19.53 5.32 10.08
CA ASP A 632 18.49 4.44 9.58
C ASP A 632 18.69 2.98 10.04
N GLY A 633 17.99 2.58 11.10
CA GLY A 633 17.96 1.20 11.59
C GLY A 633 17.24 0.20 10.66
N THR A 634 16.42 0.68 9.72
CA THR A 634 15.59 -0.15 8.83
C THR A 634 16.36 -0.78 7.66
N ALA A 635 17.64 -0.41 7.50
CA ALA A 635 18.48 -0.82 6.37
C ALA A 635 17.80 -0.55 5.01
N GLY A 636 17.35 0.69 4.80
CA GLY A 636 16.69 1.10 3.56
C GLY A 636 15.29 0.53 3.39
N LEU A 637 14.54 0.39 4.49
CA LEU A 637 13.19 -0.18 4.56
C LEU A 637 13.10 -1.69 4.28
N THR A 638 14.17 -2.45 4.52
CA THR A 638 14.17 -3.91 4.36
C THR A 638 13.82 -4.68 5.63
N ARG A 639 13.79 -4.00 6.79
CA ARG A 639 13.45 -4.59 8.08
C ARG A 639 12.83 -3.57 9.03
N ALA A 640 12.14 -4.07 10.05
CA ALA A 640 11.69 -3.23 11.16
C ALA A 640 12.89 -2.56 11.85
N GLY A 641 12.74 -1.31 12.26
CA GLY A 641 13.82 -0.56 12.89
C GLY A 641 13.45 0.88 13.23
N ILE A 642 14.23 1.48 14.13
CA ILE A 642 14.12 2.90 14.46
C ILE A 642 14.99 3.69 13.49
N VAL A 643 14.42 4.74 12.91
CA VAL A 643 15.15 5.81 12.23
C VAL A 643 15.30 6.95 13.21
N ARG A 644 16.54 7.33 13.54
CA ARG A 644 16.81 8.49 14.40
C ARG A 644 17.07 9.70 13.54
N ILE A 645 16.33 10.77 13.79
CA ILE A 645 16.44 12.01 13.03
C ILE A 645 16.67 13.20 13.96
N VAL A 646 17.47 14.16 13.49
CA VAL A 646 17.60 15.49 14.08
C VAL A 646 17.12 16.50 13.06
N VAL A 647 16.07 17.24 13.39
CA VAL A 647 15.42 18.17 12.46
C VAL A 647 15.84 19.61 12.78
N PRO A 648 16.58 20.28 11.88
CA PRO A 648 16.95 21.68 12.06
C PRO A 648 15.74 22.58 11.81
N GLY A 649 15.46 23.52 12.73
CA GLY A 649 14.48 24.59 12.48
C GLY A 649 12.99 24.21 12.48
N GLY A 650 12.60 22.97 12.83
CA GLY A 650 11.20 22.59 13.06
C GLY A 650 10.40 22.15 11.83
N GLY A 651 10.87 22.43 10.61
CA GLY A 651 10.05 22.27 9.41
C GLY A 651 8.84 23.23 9.39
N VAL A 652 8.36 23.60 8.22
CA VAL A 652 7.22 24.53 8.05
C VAL A 652 6.14 23.81 7.24
N PRO A 653 4.83 24.01 7.52
CA PRO A 653 3.83 23.20 6.87
C PRO A 653 3.64 23.61 5.40
N ALA A 654 3.52 22.62 4.52
CA ALA A 654 3.35 22.78 3.08
C ALA A 654 2.06 22.13 2.61
N PRO A 655 1.36 22.72 1.63
CA PRO A 655 0.22 22.09 0.99
C PRO A 655 0.76 20.99 0.07
N LEU A 656 0.70 19.74 0.50
CA LEU A 656 0.98 18.57 -0.34
C LEU A 656 -0.19 17.61 -0.25
N PHE A 657 -0.54 16.97 -1.37
CA PHE A 657 -1.61 15.97 -1.44
C PHE A 657 -2.97 16.51 -0.95
N GLY A 658 -3.24 17.79 -1.19
CA GLY A 658 -4.48 18.46 -0.77
C GLY A 658 -4.57 18.83 0.71
N THR A 659 -3.50 18.63 1.50
CA THR A 659 -3.48 18.95 2.94
C THR A 659 -2.25 19.77 3.33
N ARG A 660 -2.41 20.68 4.28
CA ARG A 660 -1.31 21.53 4.77
C ARG A 660 -0.73 20.98 6.08
N LEU A 661 0.38 20.26 5.99
CA LEU A 661 1.04 19.56 7.11
C LEU A 661 2.55 19.78 7.10
N HIS A 662 3.24 19.42 8.18
CA HIS A 662 4.71 19.40 8.24
C HIS A 662 5.19 18.06 7.67
N TRP A 663 5.97 18.07 6.60
CA TRP A 663 6.29 16.84 5.87
C TRP A 663 7.70 16.34 6.12
N LEU A 664 7.78 15.06 6.43
CA LEU A 664 8.99 14.24 6.36
C LEU A 664 8.81 13.25 5.20
N ARG A 665 9.86 13.01 4.43
CA ARG A 665 9.85 11.96 3.41
C ARG A 665 11.11 11.09 3.41
N ALA A 666 10.94 9.86 2.99
CA ALA A 666 11.96 8.86 2.74
C ALA A 666 12.06 8.62 1.23
N VAL A 667 13.13 9.09 0.61
CA VAL A 667 13.37 9.01 -0.84
C VAL A 667 14.26 7.79 -1.15
N LEU A 668 13.83 6.93 -2.07
CA LEU A 668 14.60 5.77 -2.51
C LEU A 668 15.71 6.20 -3.50
N VAL A 669 16.94 6.38 -2.99
CA VAL A 669 18.09 6.87 -3.76
C VAL A 669 18.93 5.78 -4.40
N ALA A 670 18.76 4.52 -4.00
CA ALA A 670 19.33 3.36 -4.70
C ALA A 670 18.49 2.11 -4.43
N GLY A 671 18.55 1.14 -5.33
CA GLY A 671 17.70 -0.05 -5.33
C GLY A 671 16.32 0.24 -5.92
N GLU A 672 15.70 -0.77 -6.52
CA GLU A 672 14.35 -0.71 -7.07
C GLU A 672 13.49 -1.80 -6.45
N TYR A 673 12.45 -1.38 -5.73
CA TYR A 673 11.42 -2.27 -5.26
C TYR A 673 10.44 -2.56 -6.40
N ALA A 674 10.31 -3.83 -6.80
CA ALA A 674 9.43 -4.26 -7.86
C ALA A 674 8.29 -5.13 -7.28
N PRO A 675 7.02 -4.82 -7.57
CA PRO A 675 5.91 -5.66 -7.12
C PRO A 675 6.08 -7.07 -7.69
N THR A 676 6.14 -8.07 -6.82
CA THR A 676 6.17 -9.48 -7.26
C THR A 676 4.85 -9.79 -7.96
N ALA A 677 4.90 -10.18 -9.23
CA ALA A 677 3.76 -10.76 -9.91
C ALA A 677 3.45 -12.12 -9.26
N LEU A 678 2.58 -12.11 -8.24
CA LEU A 678 1.95 -13.32 -7.73
C LEU A 678 1.19 -13.97 -8.90
N GLY A 679 1.77 -15.01 -9.50
CA GLY A 679 1.09 -15.89 -10.46
C GLY A 679 1.60 -15.93 -11.91
N ALA A 680 2.62 -15.14 -12.30
CA ALA A 680 3.20 -15.27 -13.64
C ALA A 680 4.51 -16.08 -13.58
N GLY A 681 4.58 -17.17 -14.34
CA GLY A 681 5.81 -17.97 -14.48
C GLY A 681 7.04 -17.10 -14.73
N LEU A 682 8.09 -17.33 -13.96
CA LEU A 682 9.37 -16.61 -13.96
C LEU A 682 9.81 -16.14 -15.37
N PRO A 683 10.01 -14.83 -15.61
CA PRO A 683 10.71 -14.35 -16.80
C PRO A 683 12.22 -14.31 -16.54
N TYR A 684 12.82 -15.41 -16.11
CA TYR A 684 14.28 -15.60 -16.21
C TYR A 684 14.56 -16.61 -17.31
N ARG A 685 14.50 -16.16 -18.57
CA ARG A 685 15.25 -16.80 -19.65
C ARG A 685 16.73 -16.61 -19.32
N LEU A 686 17.33 -17.60 -18.65
CA LEU A 686 18.78 -17.76 -18.62
C LEU A 686 19.26 -17.72 -20.07
N ARG A 687 19.99 -16.65 -20.45
CA ARG A 687 20.76 -16.63 -21.70
C ARG A 687 21.62 -17.90 -21.69
N ARG A 688 21.35 -18.81 -22.63
CA ARG A 688 22.22 -19.95 -22.95
C ARG A 688 23.56 -19.40 -23.42
N GLY A 689 24.51 -19.26 -22.51
CA GLY A 689 25.87 -18.88 -22.82
C GLY A 689 26.65 -18.87 -21.52
N TYR A 690 27.71 -19.68 -21.44
CA TYR A 690 28.62 -19.83 -20.30
C TYR A 690 28.12 -20.72 -19.15
N LEU A 691 28.10 -22.03 -19.40
CA LEU A 691 28.48 -23.01 -18.39
C LEU A 691 29.46 -24.02 -19.00
N ASN A 692 30.73 -23.61 -19.14
CA ASN A 692 31.81 -24.56 -19.33
C ASN A 692 32.06 -25.23 -17.99
N ILE A 693 31.69 -26.51 -17.85
CA ILE A 693 32.05 -27.34 -16.71
C ILE A 693 33.44 -27.93 -17.01
N PRO A 694 34.51 -27.58 -16.28
CA PRO A 694 35.78 -28.27 -16.42
C PRO A 694 35.62 -29.69 -15.88
N ARG A 695 36.00 -30.66 -16.70
CA ARG A 695 36.06 -32.08 -16.34
C ARG A 695 37.26 -32.28 -15.40
N ILE A 696 37.05 -32.19 -14.09
CA ILE A 696 38.12 -32.43 -13.10
C ILE A 696 38.31 -33.95 -12.93
N ILE A 697 39.54 -34.39 -13.20
CA ILE A 697 40.08 -35.74 -13.10
C ILE A 697 40.56 -35.97 -11.65
N GLY A 698 40.22 -37.12 -11.06
CA GLY A 698 40.73 -37.60 -9.76
C GLY A 698 39.69 -37.61 -8.64
N ARG A 699 39.10 -38.76 -8.33
CA ARG A 699 38.17 -38.95 -7.20
C ARG A 699 38.83 -39.78 -6.09
N PRO A 700 38.90 -39.30 -4.84
CA PRO A 700 39.13 -40.15 -3.66
C PRO A 700 37.83 -40.85 -3.24
N ALA A 701 37.94 -42.10 -2.75
CA ALA A 701 36.81 -43.00 -2.52
C ALA A 701 35.86 -42.65 -1.34
N HIS A 702 36.14 -41.62 -0.53
CA HIS A 702 35.39 -41.31 0.70
C HIS A 702 34.19 -40.34 0.52
N LEU A 703 33.91 -39.86 -0.71
CA LEU A 703 32.81 -38.92 -1.02
C LEU A 703 31.52 -39.60 -1.55
N LYS A 704 31.36 -40.91 -1.38
CA LYS A 704 30.22 -41.68 -1.94
C LYS A 704 28.83 -41.36 -1.32
N GLY A 705 28.72 -40.48 -0.33
CA GLY A 705 27.45 -40.18 0.36
C GLY A 705 26.79 -38.83 0.04
N ILE A 706 27.46 -37.90 -0.67
CA ILE A 706 26.94 -36.53 -0.85
C ILE A 706 26.95 -36.17 -2.34
N ILE A 707 26.04 -36.77 -3.10
CA ILE A 707 25.68 -36.27 -4.44
C ILE A 707 24.37 -35.50 -4.29
N LEU A 708 24.47 -34.20 -3.97
CA LEU A 708 23.36 -33.27 -4.08
C LEU A 708 23.07 -33.07 -5.58
N ASN A 709 21.97 -33.64 -6.10
CA ASN A 709 21.54 -33.42 -7.48
C ASN A 709 20.87 -32.02 -7.60
N PRO A 710 21.49 -31.04 -8.27
CA PRO A 710 21.03 -29.66 -8.18
C PRO A 710 19.76 -29.34 -8.99
N ALA A 711 19.36 -30.23 -9.89
CA ALA A 711 18.22 -29.97 -10.77
C ALA A 711 16.87 -30.24 -10.08
N ARG A 712 16.85 -31.01 -8.99
CA ARG A 712 15.60 -31.47 -8.33
C ARG A 712 15.15 -30.60 -7.15
N TRP A 713 16.03 -29.76 -6.57
CA TRP A 713 15.70 -28.90 -5.40
C TRP A 713 15.04 -27.57 -5.75
N ARG A 714 15.12 -27.13 -7.02
CA ARG A 714 14.70 -25.79 -7.48
C ARG A 714 13.25 -25.43 -7.20
N SER A 715 12.43 -26.42 -6.88
CA SER A 715 11.00 -26.22 -6.82
C SER A 715 10.49 -25.74 -5.45
N TRP A 716 11.26 -25.84 -4.35
CA TRP A 716 10.74 -25.62 -2.98
C TRP A 716 11.22 -24.34 -2.25
N ARG A 717 12.26 -23.64 -2.73
CA ARG A 717 12.76 -22.40 -2.09
C ARG A 717 12.21 -21.16 -2.80
N GLN A 718 11.61 -20.23 -2.03
CA GLN A 718 11.33 -18.88 -2.54
C GLN A 718 12.63 -18.21 -3.00
N LEU A 719 12.63 -17.69 -4.22
CA LEU A 719 13.70 -16.82 -4.66
C LEU A 719 13.60 -15.50 -3.87
N PRO A 720 14.74 -14.93 -3.42
CA PRO A 720 14.73 -13.65 -2.73
C PRO A 720 13.99 -12.60 -3.54
N SER A 721 13.13 -11.84 -2.87
CA SER A 721 12.25 -10.86 -3.47
C SER A 721 12.91 -9.48 -3.49
N ASN A 722 12.46 -8.61 -4.38
CA ASN A 722 12.61 -7.17 -4.27
C ASN A 722 11.23 -6.50 -4.11
N SER A 723 10.25 -7.21 -3.54
CA SER A 723 8.91 -6.68 -3.28
C SER A 723 8.97 -5.41 -2.44
N PRO A 724 8.08 -4.43 -2.69
CA PRO A 724 8.01 -3.26 -1.85
C PRO A 724 7.70 -3.62 -0.38
N PRO A 725 8.20 -2.85 0.60
CA PRO A 725 8.08 -3.21 2.01
C PRO A 725 6.64 -3.09 2.51
N ILE A 726 6.24 -4.00 3.40
CA ILE A 726 4.92 -3.96 4.03
C ILE A 726 5.07 -3.40 5.44
N ALA A 727 4.46 -2.26 5.72
CA ALA A 727 4.40 -1.66 7.05
C ALA A 727 3.18 -2.20 7.81
N ARG A 728 3.42 -2.74 9.01
CA ARG A 728 2.38 -3.11 9.99
C ARG A 728 2.02 -1.94 10.91
N GLY A 729 2.96 -1.04 11.13
CA GLY A 729 2.75 0.19 11.90
C GLY A 729 3.91 1.16 11.77
N ILE A 730 3.63 2.43 12.08
CA ILE A 730 4.62 3.50 12.11
C ILE A 730 4.38 4.32 13.37
N TYR A 731 5.42 4.51 14.18
CA TYR A 731 5.32 5.08 15.51
C TYR A 731 6.41 6.14 15.76
N LEU A 732 6.00 7.33 16.19
CA LEU A 732 6.92 8.40 16.60
C LEU A 732 7.34 8.23 18.07
N ASN A 733 8.41 8.89 18.50
CA ASN A 733 8.92 8.89 19.88
C ASN A 733 9.34 7.49 20.36
N ALA A 734 9.95 6.72 19.46
CA ALA A 734 10.45 5.39 19.76
C ALA A 734 11.85 5.43 20.37
N ALA A 735 12.10 4.57 21.36
CA ALA A 735 13.42 4.30 21.93
C ALA A 735 13.64 2.79 22.04
N ARG A 736 14.90 2.35 21.95
CA ARG A 736 15.23 0.96 22.27
C ARG A 736 15.24 0.78 23.80
N ALA A 737 14.75 -0.36 24.26
CA ALA A 737 14.77 -0.76 25.66
C ALA A 737 15.31 -2.18 25.82
N LEU A 738 16.11 -2.39 26.87
CA LEU A 738 16.73 -3.65 27.20
C LEU A 738 16.20 -4.14 28.54
N GLN A 739 16.02 -5.45 28.72
CA GLN A 739 15.62 -6.05 30.00
C GLN A 739 16.80 -6.09 30.99
N LEU A 740 17.36 -4.92 31.26
CA LEU A 740 18.46 -4.67 32.18
C LEU A 740 18.07 -3.55 33.13
N THR A 741 18.61 -3.62 34.35
CA THR A 741 18.46 -2.58 35.36
C THR A 741 19.83 -2.12 35.83
N SER A 742 19.99 -0.80 35.98
CA SER A 742 21.24 -0.19 36.41
C SER A 742 21.35 -0.18 37.94
N VAL A 743 22.46 -0.71 38.45
CA VAL A 743 22.90 -0.60 39.84
C VAL A 743 24.06 0.40 39.88
N ARG A 744 23.93 1.46 40.68
CA ARG A 744 24.92 2.54 40.76
C ARG A 744 25.61 2.56 42.11
N ASN A 745 26.93 2.72 42.08
CA ASN A 745 27.77 2.92 43.27
C ASN A 745 27.57 1.87 44.39
N GLU A 746 27.35 0.62 44.03
CA GLU A 746 27.37 -0.47 45.00
C GLU A 746 28.75 -0.53 45.66
N ARG A 747 28.80 -0.71 46.97
CA ARG A 747 30.05 -0.80 47.73
C ARG A 747 30.19 -2.24 48.25
N PRO A 748 30.87 -3.13 47.50
CA PRO A 748 30.91 -4.54 47.85
C PRO A 748 31.87 -4.84 49.01
N GLY A 749 32.80 -3.93 49.32
CA GLY A 749 33.71 -4.08 50.46
C GLY A 749 34.80 -3.03 50.53
N SER A 750 35.76 -3.29 51.43
CA SER A 750 36.93 -2.46 51.74
C SER A 750 38.20 -3.23 51.45
N GLY A 751 39.18 -2.59 50.82
CA GLY A 751 40.49 -3.17 50.58
C GLY A 751 41.29 -3.28 51.88
N ASN A 752 41.99 -4.40 52.07
CA ASN A 752 42.89 -4.62 53.21
C ASN A 752 44.40 -4.55 52.85
N GLY A 753 44.71 -4.25 51.59
CA GLY A 753 46.09 -4.16 51.10
C GLY A 753 46.80 -5.51 50.84
N LEU A 754 46.13 -6.65 51.03
CA LEU A 754 46.69 -7.98 50.77
C LEU A 754 46.45 -8.45 49.32
N PRO A 755 47.29 -9.35 48.78
CA PRO A 755 47.10 -9.97 47.47
C PRO A 755 45.77 -10.71 47.31
N ASP A 756 45.31 -10.88 46.05
CA ASP A 756 44.21 -11.77 45.62
C ASP A 756 42.87 -11.51 46.34
N GLN A 757 42.62 -10.28 46.79
CA GLN A 757 41.33 -9.89 47.36
C GLN A 757 40.21 -9.98 46.32
N SER A 758 39.03 -10.39 46.77
CA SER A 758 37.83 -10.47 45.93
C SER A 758 36.56 -10.09 46.68
N PHE A 759 35.55 -9.62 45.95
CA PHE A 759 34.23 -9.29 46.50
C PHE A 759 33.11 -9.78 45.56
N THR A 760 31.97 -10.13 46.14
CA THR A 760 30.79 -10.57 45.39
C THR A 760 29.75 -9.45 45.35
N LEU A 761 29.24 -9.16 44.16
CA LEU A 761 28.18 -8.17 43.94
C LEU A 761 26.80 -8.72 44.34
N ALA A 762 25.92 -7.85 44.80
CA ALA A 762 24.62 -8.21 45.34
C ALA A 762 23.64 -8.75 44.28
N ARG A 763 23.72 -8.26 43.04
CA ARG A 763 22.87 -8.69 41.93
C ARG A 763 23.70 -9.33 40.83
N LYS A 764 23.13 -10.38 40.24
CA LYS A 764 23.76 -11.19 39.20
C LYS A 764 22.72 -11.59 38.13
N PRO A 765 23.14 -11.75 36.87
CA PRO A 765 24.50 -11.51 36.36
C PRO A 765 24.87 -10.02 36.27
N VAL A 766 26.12 -9.74 35.89
CA VAL A 766 26.72 -8.40 35.82
C VAL A 766 27.08 -8.06 34.37
N PHE A 767 26.62 -6.91 33.88
CA PHE A 767 26.94 -6.33 32.58
C PHE A 767 27.47 -4.90 32.75
N ASP A 768 28.27 -4.44 31.78
CA ASP A 768 28.78 -3.06 31.70
C ASP A 768 29.38 -2.55 33.03
N ASP A 769 30.19 -3.40 33.64
CA ASP A 769 30.79 -3.16 34.94
C ASP A 769 31.81 -2.00 34.90
N GLN A 770 31.73 -1.17 35.95
CA GLN A 770 32.66 -0.08 36.21
C GLN A 770 33.09 -0.13 37.66
N VAL A 771 34.28 -0.68 37.89
CA VAL A 771 34.93 -0.70 39.21
C VAL A 771 35.79 0.54 39.38
N TRP A 772 35.52 1.26 40.46
CA TRP A 772 36.26 2.45 40.87
C TRP A 772 36.87 2.21 42.24
N VAL A 773 38.15 2.57 42.36
CA VAL A 773 38.90 2.47 43.61
C VAL A 773 39.28 3.86 44.08
N ASN A 774 39.02 4.16 45.35
CA ASN A 774 39.48 5.41 45.97
C ASN A 774 40.97 5.30 46.29
N GLU A 775 41.79 6.02 45.54
CA GLU A 775 43.26 6.08 45.70
C GLU A 775 43.70 7.41 46.37
N PHE A 776 42.79 8.13 47.06
CA PHE A 776 43.12 9.37 47.76
C PHE A 776 44.26 9.17 48.77
N GLY A 777 45.27 10.04 48.70
CA GLY A 777 46.49 9.94 49.50
C GLY A 777 47.49 8.86 49.06
N LEU A 778 47.13 8.01 48.09
CA LEU A 778 47.97 6.92 47.57
C LEU A 778 48.50 7.20 46.15
N ILE A 779 47.77 8.02 45.38
CA ILE A 779 48.16 8.44 44.03
C ILE A 779 48.83 9.82 44.05
N SER A 780 49.93 9.97 43.31
CA SER A 780 50.61 11.27 43.17
C SER A 780 49.87 12.19 42.20
N ALA A 781 50.03 13.51 42.35
CA ALA A 781 49.41 14.49 41.46
C ALA A 781 49.80 14.28 39.99
N ALA A 782 51.09 14.02 39.71
CA ALA A 782 51.60 13.79 38.36
C ALA A 782 51.06 12.50 37.70
N GLU A 783 50.76 11.46 38.48
CA GLU A 783 50.10 10.25 37.98
C GLU A 783 48.61 10.49 37.74
N LEU A 784 47.97 11.23 38.65
CA LEU A 784 46.55 11.58 38.55
C LEU A 784 46.25 12.41 37.30
N ASP A 785 47.11 13.38 37.00
CA ASP A 785 46.98 14.24 35.82
C ASP A 785 47.27 13.46 34.53
N ARG A 786 48.22 12.51 34.54
CA ARG A 786 48.44 11.57 33.43
C ARG A 786 47.22 10.70 33.15
N LEU A 787 46.64 10.06 34.17
CA LEU A 787 45.44 9.23 34.00
C LEU A 787 44.23 10.02 33.49
N ALA A 788 44.08 11.27 33.94
CA ALA A 788 43.02 12.15 33.47
C ALA A 788 43.23 12.60 32.01
N ALA A 789 44.48 12.79 31.59
CA ALA A 789 44.84 13.13 30.21
C ALA A 789 44.73 11.94 29.25
N ASP A 790 45.18 10.75 29.68
CA ASP A 790 45.16 9.53 28.86
C ASP A 790 43.72 9.06 28.57
N ALA A 791 42.81 9.23 29.53
CA ALA A 791 41.41 8.84 29.39
C ALA A 791 40.48 9.77 30.19
N PRO A 792 39.87 10.79 29.55
CA PRO A 792 38.89 11.65 30.19
C PRO A 792 37.77 10.83 30.84
N GLY A 793 37.50 11.09 32.13
CA GLY A 793 36.51 10.33 32.91
C GLY A 793 37.05 9.05 33.59
N ARG A 794 38.35 8.76 33.51
CA ARG A 794 38.99 7.68 34.30
C ARG A 794 39.23 8.07 35.77
N VAL A 795 39.20 9.37 36.07
CA VAL A 795 39.41 9.94 37.40
C VAL A 795 38.21 10.80 37.80
N SER A 796 37.74 10.65 39.04
CA SER A 796 36.67 11.46 39.62
C SER A 796 37.12 11.99 40.99
N ARG A 797 37.23 13.31 41.12
CA ARG A 797 37.58 13.99 42.38
C ARG A 797 36.30 14.40 43.10
N VAL A 798 36.18 14.09 44.39
CA VAL A 798 35.09 14.56 45.25
C VAL A 798 35.69 15.60 46.19
N THR A 799 35.03 16.75 46.31
CA THR A 799 35.45 17.83 47.22
C THR A 799 34.55 17.91 48.44
N ASP A 800 35.12 18.27 49.58
CA ASP A 800 34.39 18.63 50.79
C ASP A 800 33.66 19.98 50.63
N ARG A 801 32.96 20.41 51.69
CA ARG A 801 32.21 21.68 51.70
C ARG A 801 33.14 22.90 51.64
N GLU A 802 34.40 22.72 51.99
CA GLU A 802 35.46 23.72 51.93
C GLU A 802 36.21 23.72 50.58
N GLY A 803 35.77 22.89 49.61
CA GLY A 803 36.34 22.80 48.27
C GLY A 803 37.65 22.01 48.18
N ARG A 804 38.11 21.37 49.26
CA ARG A 804 39.29 20.51 49.25
C ARG A 804 38.94 19.12 48.77
N VAL A 805 39.82 18.49 48.01
CA VAL A 805 39.62 17.10 47.55
C VAL A 805 39.63 16.16 48.75
N SER A 806 38.54 15.43 48.95
CA SER A 806 38.37 14.44 50.03
C SER A 806 38.43 13.00 49.53
N GLU A 807 38.12 12.76 48.25
CA GLU A 807 38.20 11.44 47.62
C GLU A 807 38.71 11.54 46.18
N VAL A 808 39.47 10.54 45.74
CA VAL A 808 40.00 10.44 44.38
C VAL A 808 39.70 9.04 43.86
N TRP A 809 38.64 8.93 43.08
CA TRP A 809 38.22 7.68 42.49
C TRP A 809 38.90 7.47 41.15
N VAL A 810 39.61 6.36 41.01
CA VAL A 810 40.26 5.93 39.77
C VAL A 810 39.51 4.72 39.23
N ARG A 811 39.12 4.76 37.95
CA ARG A 811 38.48 3.64 37.27
C ARG A 811 39.54 2.61 36.86
N TRP A 812 39.38 1.40 37.37
CA TRP A 812 40.20 0.25 37.00
C TRP A 812 39.63 -0.39 35.72
N GLU A 813 40.43 -1.17 35.00
CA GLU A 813 40.00 -1.85 33.75
C GLU A 813 39.60 -3.30 34.03
N GLY A 814 38.43 -3.69 33.53
CA GLY A 814 37.91 -5.04 33.67
C GLY A 814 38.59 -6.00 32.70
N ARG A 815 38.97 -7.17 33.20
CA ARG A 815 39.50 -8.29 32.43
C ARG A 815 38.72 -9.56 32.80
N ASP A 816 38.66 -10.53 31.89
CA ASP A 816 38.05 -11.82 32.21
C ASP A 816 38.93 -12.59 33.21
N ASP A 817 40.26 -12.47 33.08
CA ASP A 817 41.27 -12.93 34.03
C ASP A 817 42.48 -11.97 34.11
N LEU A 818 43.33 -12.16 35.12
CA LEU A 818 44.50 -11.31 35.37
C LEU A 818 45.82 -11.91 34.84
N LEU A 819 45.80 -13.03 34.10
CA LEU A 819 47.01 -13.77 33.71
C LEU A 819 47.97 -12.94 32.86
N ALA A 820 47.43 -12.09 31.99
CA ALA A 820 48.18 -11.20 31.10
C ALA A 820 48.48 -9.81 31.71
N SER A 821 48.06 -9.54 32.96
CA SER A 821 48.21 -8.23 33.59
C SER A 821 49.59 -8.07 34.23
N GLY A 822 50.24 -6.93 34.02
CA GLY A 822 51.47 -6.55 34.69
C GLY A 822 51.26 -6.12 36.16
N PRO A 823 52.33 -6.04 36.97
CA PRO A 823 52.25 -5.79 38.41
C PRO A 823 51.75 -4.39 38.80
N LEU A 824 51.83 -3.42 37.88
CA LEU A 824 51.35 -2.04 38.09
C LEU A 824 49.99 -1.76 37.43
N ASP A 825 49.48 -2.72 36.64
CA ASP A 825 48.25 -2.54 35.89
C ASP A 825 47.05 -2.47 36.82
N ARG A 826 46.26 -1.40 36.69
CA ARG A 826 44.99 -1.21 37.42
C ARG A 826 43.89 -2.06 36.80
N HIS A 827 44.10 -3.38 36.78
CA HIS A 827 43.17 -4.36 36.23
C HIS A 827 42.44 -5.10 37.36
N TYR A 828 41.18 -5.44 37.12
CA TYR A 828 40.40 -6.36 37.96
C TYR A 828 39.86 -7.50 37.10
N GLY A 829 39.77 -8.69 37.69
CA GLY A 829 39.04 -9.81 37.11
C GLY A 829 37.55 -9.70 37.47
N ILE A 830 36.66 -10.02 36.54
CA ILE A 830 35.21 -10.10 36.81
C ILE A 830 34.64 -11.42 36.28
N ASP A 831 33.97 -12.18 37.15
CA ASP A 831 33.05 -13.23 36.73
C ASP A 831 31.63 -12.67 36.67
N ARG A 832 31.15 -12.45 35.44
CA ARG A 832 29.85 -11.83 35.16
C ARG A 832 28.67 -12.70 35.57
N SER A 833 28.84 -14.01 35.67
CA SER A 833 27.76 -14.94 36.01
C SER A 833 27.59 -15.03 37.53
N SER A 834 28.69 -15.08 38.29
CA SER A 834 28.65 -15.12 39.75
C SER A 834 28.65 -13.73 40.41
N GLY A 835 29.12 -12.69 39.70
CA GLY A 835 29.33 -11.35 40.22
C GLY A 835 30.61 -11.19 41.05
N LEU A 836 31.58 -12.10 40.91
CA LEU A 836 32.85 -12.06 41.65
C LEU A 836 33.85 -11.11 41.00
N VAL A 837 34.22 -10.02 41.70
CA VAL A 837 35.29 -9.09 41.32
C VAL A 837 36.56 -9.50 42.06
N SER A 838 37.66 -9.70 41.35
CA SER A 838 38.96 -10.10 41.90
C SER A 838 40.05 -9.10 41.55
N PHE A 839 40.95 -8.84 42.50
CA PHE A 839 42.08 -7.91 42.34
C PHE A 839 43.42 -8.65 42.29
N GLY A 840 44.44 -7.98 41.76
CA GLY A 840 45.74 -8.60 41.52
C GLY A 840 46.55 -8.90 42.78
N ASN A 841 47.63 -9.66 42.59
CA ASN A 841 48.57 -10.04 43.64
C ASN A 841 49.90 -9.29 43.60
N GLY A 842 50.00 -8.24 42.78
CA GLY A 842 51.24 -7.47 42.60
C GLY A 842 52.26 -8.14 41.68
N LYS A 843 51.93 -9.30 41.10
CA LYS A 843 52.62 -9.88 39.93
C LYS A 843 51.69 -9.86 38.72
N ARG A 844 50.46 -10.31 38.90
CA ARG A 844 49.38 -10.38 37.91
C ARG A 844 48.31 -9.34 38.26
N GLY A 845 48.50 -8.11 37.79
CA GLY A 845 47.71 -6.95 38.19
C GLY A 845 48.12 -6.36 39.54
N ARG A 846 47.79 -5.09 39.73
CA ARG A 846 48.07 -4.33 40.96
C ARG A 846 47.21 -4.81 42.13
N VAL A 847 47.79 -4.84 43.33
CA VAL A 847 47.08 -5.15 44.59
C VAL A 847 46.09 -4.04 44.92
N LEU A 848 44.88 -4.42 45.36
CA LEU A 848 43.89 -3.47 45.86
C LEU A 848 44.42 -2.77 47.12
N PRO A 849 44.56 -1.42 47.13
CA PRO A 849 45.07 -0.72 48.28
C PRO A 849 44.17 -0.83 49.51
N ALA A 850 44.77 -0.72 50.70
CA ALA A 850 44.02 -0.66 51.94
C ALA A 850 43.20 0.64 52.03
N GLY A 851 41.93 0.54 52.44
CA GLY A 851 41.07 1.71 52.61
C GLY A 851 39.67 1.34 53.07
N THR A 852 38.92 2.31 53.59
CA THR A 852 37.54 2.09 54.06
C THR A 852 36.56 2.42 52.95
N ASN A 853 35.69 1.47 52.61
CA ASN A 853 34.68 1.59 51.54
C ASN A 853 35.29 2.13 50.24
N ASN A 854 36.55 1.77 49.97
CA ASN A 854 37.36 2.32 48.89
C ASN A 854 37.11 1.63 47.54
N VAL A 855 36.12 0.75 47.46
CA VAL A 855 35.68 0.13 46.20
C VAL A 855 34.21 0.48 45.98
N ARG A 856 33.90 1.01 44.80
CA ARG A 856 32.52 1.18 44.31
C ARG A 856 32.38 0.57 42.93
N VAL A 857 31.25 -0.05 42.67
CA VAL A 857 30.96 -0.71 41.40
C VAL A 857 29.62 -0.23 40.88
N SER A 858 29.59 0.17 39.61
CA SER A 858 28.33 0.42 38.89
C SER A 858 28.22 -0.59 37.76
N TYR A 859 27.05 -1.19 37.58
CA TYR A 859 26.84 -2.25 36.61
C TYR A 859 25.35 -2.35 36.24
N ARG A 860 25.05 -3.08 35.18
CA ARG A 860 23.68 -3.49 34.80
C ARG A 860 23.45 -4.95 35.13
N THR A 861 22.22 -5.30 35.46
CA THR A 861 21.83 -6.67 35.83
C THR A 861 20.41 -6.98 35.35
N GLY A 862 20.13 -8.24 35.04
CA GLY A 862 18.87 -8.69 34.46
C GLY A 862 19.10 -9.74 33.40
N GLY A 863 18.20 -9.77 32.41
CA GLY A 863 18.19 -10.77 31.36
C GLY A 863 17.41 -12.03 31.69
N GLY A 864 17.40 -12.95 30.74
CA GLY A 864 16.65 -14.21 30.81
C GLY A 864 15.63 -14.34 29.69
N ALA A 865 15.10 -15.55 29.53
CA ALA A 865 14.05 -15.86 28.57
C ALA A 865 12.69 -15.27 29.01
N ALA A 866 12.50 -15.02 30.31
CA ALA A 866 11.30 -14.36 30.85
C ALA A 866 11.05 -12.97 30.24
N GLY A 867 12.08 -12.28 29.75
CA GLY A 867 11.96 -10.99 29.08
C GLY A 867 11.36 -11.05 27.66
N ASN A 868 11.15 -12.23 27.09
CA ASN A 868 10.60 -12.40 25.74
C ASN A 868 9.06 -12.31 25.76
N LEU A 869 8.55 -11.08 25.78
CA LEU A 869 7.13 -10.77 25.89
C LEU A 869 6.50 -10.41 24.52
N GLY A 870 5.18 -10.56 24.40
CA GLY A 870 4.43 -10.12 23.22
C GLY A 870 4.38 -8.59 23.04
N GLY A 871 3.90 -8.14 21.88
CA GLY A 871 3.58 -6.73 21.65
C GLY A 871 2.53 -6.24 22.65
N GLY A 872 2.73 -5.04 23.20
CA GLY A 872 1.83 -4.40 24.17
C GLY A 872 2.00 -4.83 25.63
N ALA A 873 2.92 -5.75 25.94
CA ALA A 873 3.15 -6.23 27.31
C ALA A 873 3.77 -5.16 28.25
N ILE A 874 4.60 -4.26 27.71
CA ILE A 874 5.14 -3.10 28.44
C ILE A 874 4.12 -1.98 28.29
N ALA A 875 3.52 -1.55 29.40
CA ALA A 875 2.44 -0.55 29.38
C ALA A 875 2.61 0.59 30.39
N ARG A 876 3.61 0.51 31.29
CA ARG A 876 3.82 1.51 32.34
C ARG A 876 5.27 1.99 32.43
N MET A 877 5.44 3.22 32.90
CA MET A 877 6.71 3.77 33.35
C MET A 877 6.81 3.59 34.86
N ARG A 878 7.99 3.20 35.36
CA ARG A 878 8.21 3.08 36.81
C ARG A 878 8.19 4.44 37.50
N THR A 879 8.81 5.42 36.86
CA THR A 879 8.80 6.83 37.27
C THR A 879 8.19 7.63 36.13
N GLY A 880 7.16 8.42 36.42
CA GLY A 880 6.50 9.25 35.41
C GLY A 880 7.45 10.29 34.82
N ILE A 881 7.42 10.46 33.51
CA ILE A 881 8.12 11.55 32.81
C ILE A 881 7.09 12.66 32.57
N PRO A 882 7.39 13.92 32.94
CA PRO A 882 6.48 15.03 32.64
C PRO A 882 6.06 15.06 31.17
N LEU A 883 4.77 15.30 30.92
CA LEU A 883 4.12 15.36 29.59
C LEU A 883 3.94 14.03 28.86
N VAL A 884 4.59 12.95 29.31
CA VAL A 884 4.41 11.62 28.73
C VAL A 884 3.23 10.94 29.41
N GLU A 885 2.19 10.64 28.62
CA GLU A 885 0.94 10.04 29.11
C GLU A 885 1.03 8.51 29.13
N LYS A 886 1.63 7.93 28.09
CA LYS A 886 1.62 6.48 27.86
C LYS A 886 2.95 5.98 27.29
N VAL A 887 3.33 4.76 27.66
CA VAL A 887 4.39 3.99 27.02
C VAL A 887 3.83 2.65 26.55
N VAL A 888 4.27 2.18 25.38
CA VAL A 888 3.90 0.85 24.86
C VAL A 888 5.04 0.26 24.04
N ASN A 889 5.22 -1.06 24.03
CA ASN A 889 6.04 -1.75 23.01
C ASN A 889 5.16 -2.21 21.84
N PRO A 890 5.23 -1.61 20.64
CA PRO A 890 4.36 -2.02 19.54
C PRO A 890 4.66 -3.45 19.04
N GLY A 891 5.96 -3.79 18.98
CA GLY A 891 6.44 -5.13 18.61
C GLY A 891 6.80 -5.99 19.83
N PRO A 892 7.05 -7.29 19.63
CA PRO A 892 7.46 -8.18 20.71
C PRO A 892 8.81 -7.79 21.31
N CYS A 893 9.05 -8.20 22.55
CA CYS A 893 10.36 -8.22 23.19
C CYS A 893 11.02 -9.57 22.87
N GLY A 894 12.29 -9.57 22.47
CA GLY A 894 12.95 -10.78 21.99
C GLY A 894 14.45 -10.81 22.21
N GLY A 895 15.06 -11.98 22.04
CA GLY A 895 16.51 -12.18 22.16
C GLY A 895 16.99 -12.51 23.57
N GLY A 896 16.11 -12.51 24.57
CA GLY A 896 16.40 -12.91 25.93
C GLY A 896 16.63 -14.42 26.03
N VAL A 897 17.65 -14.83 26.79
CA VAL A 897 18.00 -16.24 26.98
C VAL A 897 18.44 -16.48 28.41
N GLU A 898 18.10 -17.64 28.97
CA GLU A 898 18.60 -18.06 30.28
C GLU A 898 20.12 -18.25 30.31
N GLY A 899 20.68 -18.18 31.51
CA GLY A 899 22.09 -18.44 31.75
C GLY A 899 22.41 -19.91 31.48
N GLU A 900 23.66 -20.18 31.12
CA GLU A 900 24.13 -21.54 30.92
C GLU A 900 24.09 -22.33 32.24
N ASP A 901 23.61 -23.58 32.19
CA ASP A 901 23.73 -24.54 33.30
C ASP A 901 25.07 -25.31 33.24
N ILE A 902 25.52 -25.83 34.38
CA ILE A 902 26.74 -26.64 34.52
C ILE A 902 26.75 -27.81 33.51
N SER A 903 25.61 -28.47 33.29
CA SER A 903 25.52 -29.58 32.34
C SER A 903 25.80 -29.13 30.90
N ALA A 904 25.42 -27.90 30.55
CA ALA A 904 25.71 -27.32 29.24
C ALA A 904 27.19 -26.92 29.13
N LEU A 905 27.80 -26.40 30.20
CA LEU A 905 29.24 -26.14 30.27
C LEU A 905 30.06 -27.41 30.05
N TYR A 906 29.64 -28.55 30.62
CA TYR A 906 30.34 -29.83 30.39
C TYR A 906 30.26 -30.31 28.94
N ARG A 907 29.18 -30.01 28.22
CA ARG A 907 29.08 -30.29 26.78
C ARG A 907 29.89 -29.30 25.95
N ARG A 908 29.89 -28.02 26.34
CA ARG A 908 30.54 -26.92 25.62
C ARG A 908 32.06 -26.94 25.79
N GLY A 909 32.54 -27.10 27.02
CA GLY A 909 33.95 -26.95 27.38
C GLY A 909 34.92 -27.75 26.51
N PRO A 910 34.75 -29.08 26.37
CA PRO A 910 35.58 -29.90 25.48
C PRO A 910 35.53 -29.43 24.01
N GLN A 911 34.34 -29.01 23.54
CA GLN A 911 34.17 -28.52 22.17
C GLN A 911 34.86 -27.17 21.96
N SER A 912 34.79 -26.25 22.93
CA SER A 912 35.46 -24.94 22.86
C SER A 912 36.98 -25.11 22.84
N LEU A 913 37.53 -26.07 23.60
CA LEU A 913 38.95 -26.45 23.53
C LEU A 913 39.35 -27.05 22.18
N ARG A 914 38.48 -27.89 21.59
CA ARG A 914 38.71 -28.48 20.27
C ARG A 914 38.76 -27.41 19.16
N ARG A 915 37.87 -26.42 19.23
CA ARG A 915 37.66 -25.41 18.18
C ARG A 915 38.55 -24.18 18.31
N ARG A 916 39.01 -23.83 19.53
CA ARG A 916 39.83 -22.64 19.82
C ARG A 916 39.32 -21.36 19.14
N ASP A 917 38.01 -21.14 19.23
CA ASP A 917 37.33 -19.97 18.68
C ASP A 917 37.50 -19.77 17.15
N ARG A 918 37.67 -20.87 16.40
CA ARG A 918 37.73 -20.90 14.93
C ARG A 918 36.89 -22.03 14.36
N ALA A 919 36.17 -21.73 13.27
CA ALA A 919 35.38 -22.71 12.53
C ALA A 919 36.11 -23.18 11.27
N VAL A 920 36.35 -24.49 11.17
CA VAL A 920 36.93 -25.14 9.98
C VAL A 920 35.98 -26.18 9.38
N THR A 921 35.36 -27.00 10.22
CA THR A 921 34.36 -28.01 9.82
C THR A 921 32.93 -27.48 9.96
N VAL A 922 31.97 -28.15 9.31
CA VAL A 922 30.52 -27.84 9.43
C VAL A 922 30.08 -27.87 10.89
N GLU A 923 30.53 -28.89 11.62
CA GLU A 923 30.25 -29.09 13.04
C GLU A 923 30.84 -27.97 13.89
N ASP A 924 32.00 -27.42 13.51
CA ASP A 924 32.60 -26.28 14.23
C ASP A 924 31.78 -25.01 14.04
N TYR A 925 31.32 -24.71 12.81
CA TYR A 925 30.42 -23.57 12.54
C TYR A 925 29.13 -23.71 13.33
N GLU A 926 28.44 -24.85 13.19
CA GLU A 926 27.19 -25.08 13.89
C GLU A 926 27.36 -24.99 15.41
N GLY A 927 28.42 -25.58 15.95
CA GLY A 927 28.72 -25.52 17.37
C GLY A 927 29.01 -24.09 17.85
N LEU A 928 29.81 -23.31 17.10
CA LEU A 928 30.22 -21.97 17.53
C LEU A 928 29.02 -21.02 17.50
N ILE A 929 28.15 -21.18 16.51
CA ILE A 929 26.90 -20.42 16.44
C ILE A 929 25.99 -20.79 17.62
N ARG A 930 25.80 -22.08 17.96
CA ARG A 930 24.98 -22.46 19.12
C ARG A 930 25.54 -21.91 20.43
N GLU A 931 26.85 -21.94 20.61
CA GLU A 931 27.54 -21.40 21.78
C GLU A 931 27.41 -19.87 21.86
N GLN A 932 27.66 -19.17 20.76
CA GLN A 932 27.56 -17.71 20.72
C GLN A 932 26.10 -17.23 20.66
N PHE A 933 25.12 -18.08 20.36
CA PHE A 933 23.71 -17.71 20.30
C PHE A 933 22.86 -18.74 21.05
N PRO A 934 22.86 -18.73 22.40
CA PRO A 934 22.11 -19.71 23.20
C PRO A 934 20.59 -19.71 22.94
N GLY A 935 20.04 -18.60 22.42
CA GLY A 935 18.64 -18.48 22.00
C GLY A 935 18.32 -19.15 20.67
N MET A 936 19.27 -19.86 20.08
CA MET A 936 19.10 -20.62 18.85
C MET A 936 18.65 -22.05 19.18
N ALA A 937 17.55 -22.48 18.59
CA ALA A 937 17.05 -23.83 18.76
C ALA A 937 17.79 -24.82 17.85
N LEU A 938 17.91 -24.49 16.56
CA LEU A 938 18.55 -25.33 15.57
C LEU A 938 19.51 -24.52 14.70
N VAL A 939 20.64 -25.15 14.34
CA VAL A 939 21.62 -24.63 13.39
C VAL A 939 22.00 -25.77 12.47
N LYS A 940 21.95 -25.50 11.16
CA LYS A 940 22.39 -26.45 10.14
C LYS A 940 23.24 -25.75 9.09
N CYS A 941 24.44 -26.25 8.82
CA CYS A 941 25.32 -25.68 7.80
C CYS A 941 25.37 -26.56 6.55
N LEU A 942 25.27 -25.91 5.39
CA LEU A 942 25.29 -26.50 4.05
C LEU A 942 26.62 -26.14 3.37
N PRO A 943 27.59 -27.05 3.32
CA PRO A 943 28.86 -26.77 2.68
C PRO A 943 28.70 -26.74 1.15
N VAL A 944 29.55 -25.96 0.48
CA VAL A 944 29.64 -25.87 -0.98
C VAL A 944 28.30 -25.46 -1.61
N CYS A 945 27.54 -24.59 -0.95
CA CYS A 945 26.17 -24.28 -1.34
C CYS A 945 25.84 -22.80 -1.11
N ASP A 946 25.24 -22.14 -2.09
CA ASP A 946 24.74 -20.76 -1.97
C ASP A 946 23.32 -20.66 -1.39
N ASP A 947 22.83 -19.43 -1.17
CA ASP A 947 21.48 -19.17 -0.64
C ASP A 947 20.37 -19.78 -1.49
N ARG A 948 20.62 -19.92 -2.79
CA ARG A 948 19.70 -20.53 -3.74
C ARG A 948 19.73 -22.05 -3.67
N GLY A 949 20.72 -22.69 -3.03
CA GLY A 949 20.85 -24.14 -3.04
C GLY A 949 21.78 -24.67 -4.14
N MET A 950 22.44 -23.79 -4.91
CA MET A 950 23.36 -24.19 -5.98
C MET A 950 24.71 -24.57 -5.39
N THR A 951 25.30 -25.64 -5.93
CA THR A 951 26.64 -26.06 -5.56
C THR A 951 27.65 -24.99 -5.97
N ARG A 952 28.32 -24.37 -5.00
CA ARG A 952 29.34 -23.33 -5.21
C ARG A 952 30.54 -23.57 -4.30
N THR A 953 31.71 -23.79 -4.89
CA THR A 953 32.96 -23.99 -4.15
C THR A 953 33.30 -22.77 -3.29
N GLY A 954 33.64 -23.01 -2.03
CA GLY A 954 33.97 -21.96 -1.06
C GLY A 954 32.75 -21.33 -0.38
N TRP A 955 31.52 -21.71 -0.73
CA TRP A 955 30.31 -21.18 -0.11
C TRP A 955 29.85 -22.04 1.07
N LEU A 956 29.23 -21.40 2.05
CA LEU A 956 28.63 -22.02 3.23
C LEU A 956 27.25 -21.40 3.46
N THR A 957 26.19 -22.20 3.44
CA THR A 957 24.86 -21.72 3.81
C THR A 957 24.44 -22.24 5.18
N VAL A 958 24.28 -21.34 6.13
CA VAL A 958 23.86 -21.58 7.50
C VAL A 958 22.36 -21.33 7.60
N ILE A 959 21.61 -22.34 7.99
CA ILE A 959 20.20 -22.25 8.32
C ILE A 959 20.11 -22.14 9.84
N ILE A 960 19.46 -21.07 10.32
CA ILE A 960 19.27 -20.83 11.75
C ILE A 960 17.79 -20.81 12.11
N VAL A 961 17.44 -21.40 13.25
CA VAL A 961 16.07 -21.43 13.78
C VAL A 961 16.12 -20.91 15.21
N PRO A 962 15.52 -19.76 15.52
CA PRO A 962 15.50 -19.24 16.88
C PRO A 962 14.59 -20.09 17.77
N ARG A 963 14.84 -20.08 19.07
CA ARG A 963 13.95 -20.68 20.05
C ARG A 963 12.81 -19.71 20.35
N THR A 964 11.63 -19.95 19.76
CA THR A 964 10.40 -19.19 20.01
C THR A 964 9.23 -20.14 20.25
N ALA A 965 8.14 -19.61 20.78
CA ALA A 965 6.87 -20.33 20.94
C ALA A 965 5.98 -20.25 19.68
N ASP A 966 6.46 -19.58 18.61
CA ASP A 966 5.71 -19.44 17.37
C ASP A 966 5.60 -20.80 16.68
N ASP A 967 4.44 -21.09 16.08
CA ASP A 967 4.24 -22.31 15.27
C ASP A 967 5.24 -22.41 14.10
N ARG A 968 5.83 -21.27 13.70
CA ARG A 968 6.91 -21.16 12.70
C ARG A 968 8.01 -20.21 13.18
N PRO A 969 9.03 -20.72 13.87
CA PRO A 969 10.15 -19.90 14.34
C PRO A 969 11.01 -19.36 13.18
N ILE A 970 10.90 -18.06 12.88
CA ILE A 970 11.68 -17.42 11.82
C ILE A 970 12.77 -16.52 12.45
N PRO A 971 14.05 -16.66 12.05
CA PRO A 971 15.11 -15.79 12.54
C PRO A 971 14.96 -14.37 12.00
N SER A 972 14.98 -13.39 12.90
CA SER A 972 14.92 -11.99 12.48
C SER A 972 16.11 -11.58 11.62
N ALA A 973 15.93 -10.57 10.76
CA ALA A 973 17.01 -10.02 9.94
C ALA A 973 18.24 -9.57 10.77
N ALA A 974 18.00 -9.01 11.96
CA ALA A 974 19.05 -8.63 12.89
C ALA A 974 19.82 -9.83 13.44
N LEU A 975 19.12 -10.91 13.82
CA LEU A 975 19.75 -12.15 14.27
C LEU A 975 20.58 -12.79 13.15
N ARG A 976 20.05 -12.88 11.92
CA ARG A 976 20.78 -13.39 10.76
C ARG A 976 22.09 -12.63 10.54
N ARG A 977 22.05 -11.28 10.52
CA ARG A 977 23.25 -10.45 10.35
C ARG A 977 24.29 -10.66 11.45
N ARG A 978 23.87 -10.70 12.71
CA ARG A 978 24.79 -10.96 13.84
C ARG A 978 25.50 -12.31 13.68
N VAL A 979 24.78 -13.32 13.20
CA VAL A 979 25.35 -14.64 12.91
C VAL A 979 26.26 -14.57 11.68
N GLU A 980 25.93 -13.81 10.63
CA GLU A 980 26.81 -13.61 9.47
C GLU A 980 28.12 -12.94 9.86
N GLU A 981 28.05 -11.84 10.64
CA GLU A 981 29.22 -11.13 11.17
C GLU A 981 30.07 -12.05 12.06
N PHE A 982 29.42 -12.86 12.90
CA PHE A 982 30.11 -13.84 13.73
C PHE A 982 30.81 -14.92 12.89
N VAL A 983 30.12 -15.51 11.92
CA VAL A 983 30.69 -16.50 10.99
C VAL A 983 31.86 -15.90 10.20
N ALA A 984 31.74 -14.64 9.77
CA ALA A 984 32.80 -13.92 9.07
C ALA A 984 34.05 -13.69 9.94
N GLY A 985 33.88 -13.43 11.25
CA GLY A 985 34.99 -13.22 12.19
C GLY A 985 35.71 -14.49 12.64
N HIS A 986 35.04 -15.65 12.57
CA HIS A 986 35.55 -16.90 13.16
C HIS A 986 35.80 -18.02 12.12
N GLY A 987 35.33 -17.85 10.88
CA GLY A 987 35.46 -18.84 9.81
C GLY A 987 36.78 -18.77 9.03
N ALA A 988 37.04 -19.81 8.23
CA ALA A 988 38.18 -19.85 7.31
C ALA A 988 38.05 -18.80 6.18
N ASN A 989 39.16 -18.17 5.78
CA ASN A 989 39.20 -17.08 4.78
C ASN A 989 38.47 -17.38 3.45
N VAL A 990 38.40 -18.65 3.04
CA VAL A 990 37.72 -19.08 1.81
C VAL A 990 36.19 -18.94 1.92
N VAL A 991 35.65 -19.20 3.11
CA VAL A 991 34.22 -19.10 3.45
C VAL A 991 33.84 -17.68 3.83
N THR A 992 34.76 -16.93 4.45
CA THR A 992 34.53 -15.56 4.92
C THR A 992 34.83 -14.50 3.87
N ALA A 993 35.24 -14.91 2.65
CA ALA A 993 35.24 -14.04 1.49
C ALA A 993 33.84 -13.38 1.32
N PRO A 994 33.77 -12.10 0.88
CA PRO A 994 32.50 -11.40 0.81
C PRO A 994 31.42 -12.21 0.10
N CYS A 995 30.28 -12.39 0.77
CA CYS A 995 29.09 -13.11 0.31
C CYS A 995 29.18 -14.65 0.21
N HIS A 996 30.28 -15.30 0.61
CA HIS A 996 30.40 -16.75 0.56
C HIS A 996 29.72 -17.48 1.73
N ALA A 997 29.72 -16.87 2.92
CA ALA A 997 28.91 -17.30 4.04
C ALA A 997 27.51 -16.69 3.94
N VAL A 998 26.49 -17.53 4.09
CA VAL A 998 25.07 -17.17 4.01
C VAL A 998 24.41 -17.55 5.30
N VAL A 999 23.63 -16.66 5.92
CA VAL A 999 22.73 -17.06 6.99
C VAL A 999 21.30 -16.85 6.55
N THR A 1000 20.49 -17.91 6.59
CA THR A 1000 19.10 -17.88 6.15
C THR A 1000 18.17 -18.57 7.13
N ARG A 1001 16.86 -18.39 6.93
CA ARG A 1001 15.79 -19.04 7.68
C ARG A 1001 15.58 -20.49 7.19
N PRO A 1002 14.93 -21.35 7.99
CA PRO A 1002 14.49 -22.66 7.50
C PRO A 1002 13.35 -22.51 6.49
N SER A 1003 13.21 -23.51 5.62
CA SER A 1003 12.00 -23.69 4.81
C SER A 1003 11.00 -24.51 5.62
N TYR A 1004 9.74 -24.09 5.70
CA TYR A 1004 8.67 -24.83 6.35
C TYR A 1004 7.73 -25.53 5.38
N VAL A 1005 7.27 -26.73 5.74
CA VAL A 1005 6.08 -27.36 5.16
C VAL A 1005 5.02 -27.42 6.24
N ARG A 1006 3.88 -26.78 5.97
CA ARG A 1006 2.71 -26.89 6.83
C ARG A 1006 2.06 -28.23 6.64
N VAL A 1007 1.76 -28.91 7.72
CA VAL A 1007 0.94 -30.13 7.69
C VAL A 1007 -0.41 -29.83 8.31
N SER A 1008 -1.45 -29.94 7.49
CA SER A 1008 -2.85 -29.82 7.87
C SER A 1008 -3.45 -31.21 7.91
N VAL A 1009 -4.22 -31.50 8.96
CA VAL A 1009 -4.85 -32.80 9.18
C VAL A 1009 -6.34 -32.58 9.28
N ASP A 1010 -7.10 -33.22 8.39
CA ASP A 1010 -8.56 -33.29 8.45
C ASP A 1010 -8.93 -34.70 8.92
N VAL A 1011 -9.51 -34.81 10.11
CA VAL A 1011 -9.73 -36.09 10.78
C VAL A 1011 -11.11 -36.19 11.42
N ALA A 1012 -11.74 -37.35 11.23
CA ALA A 1012 -12.94 -37.74 11.96
C ALA A 1012 -12.58 -38.80 13.01
N LEU A 1013 -12.90 -38.52 14.27
CA LEU A 1013 -12.65 -39.38 15.42
C LEU A 1013 -13.96 -39.98 15.93
N VAL A 1014 -13.90 -41.22 16.42
CA VAL A 1014 -15.00 -41.84 17.18
C VAL A 1014 -14.64 -41.75 18.66
N PRO A 1015 -15.39 -41.00 19.48
CA PRO A 1015 -15.16 -40.96 20.91
C PRO A 1015 -15.74 -42.22 21.58
N ARG A 1016 -15.18 -42.63 22.73
CA ARG A 1016 -15.69 -43.77 23.53
C ARG A 1016 -17.12 -43.54 24.04
N SER A 1017 -17.50 -42.28 24.23
CA SER A 1017 -18.86 -41.86 24.53
C SER A 1017 -19.14 -40.49 23.92
N LEU A 1018 -20.37 -40.24 23.47
CA LEU A 1018 -20.75 -39.04 22.71
C LEU A 1018 -20.68 -37.75 23.54
N ASP A 1019 -20.84 -37.83 24.86
CA ASP A 1019 -20.66 -36.71 25.79
C ASP A 1019 -19.20 -36.21 25.85
N GLN A 1020 -18.23 -37.04 25.48
CA GLN A 1020 -16.81 -36.69 25.44
C GLN A 1020 -16.38 -36.01 24.13
N ALA A 1021 -17.26 -35.92 23.13
CA ALA A 1021 -16.92 -35.43 21.79
C ALA A 1021 -16.23 -34.04 21.78
N PRO A 1022 -16.73 -32.99 22.47
CA PRO A 1022 -16.07 -31.68 22.48
C PRO A 1022 -14.70 -31.68 23.16
N ALA A 1023 -14.55 -32.51 24.21
CA ALA A 1023 -13.29 -32.66 24.93
C ALA A 1023 -12.24 -33.38 24.06
N VAL A 1024 -12.66 -34.44 23.36
CA VAL A 1024 -11.82 -35.19 22.41
C VAL A 1024 -11.37 -34.30 21.25
N GLU A 1025 -12.27 -33.50 20.66
CA GLU A 1025 -11.91 -32.56 19.59
C GLU A 1025 -10.85 -31.55 20.04
N THR A 1026 -11.03 -30.96 21.21
CA THR A 1026 -10.10 -29.99 21.78
C THR A 1026 -8.75 -30.64 22.10
N ALA A 1027 -8.77 -31.82 22.73
CA ALA A 1027 -7.55 -32.56 23.09
C ALA A 1027 -6.76 -33.01 21.86
N ALA A 1028 -7.43 -33.53 20.83
CA ALA A 1028 -6.81 -33.93 19.57
C ALA A 1028 -6.23 -32.73 18.80
N LEU A 1029 -6.93 -31.58 18.77
CA LEU A 1029 -6.40 -30.37 18.15
C LEU A 1029 -5.12 -29.88 18.85
N VAL A 1030 -5.11 -29.90 20.20
CA VAL A 1030 -3.93 -29.54 20.99
C VAL A 1030 -2.78 -30.53 20.77
N ALA A 1031 -3.08 -31.84 20.73
CA ALA A 1031 -2.09 -32.88 20.47
C ALA A 1031 -1.45 -32.74 19.08
N LEU A 1032 -2.24 -32.50 18.03
CA LEU A 1032 -1.75 -32.28 16.67
C LEU A 1032 -0.84 -31.05 16.58
N ARG A 1033 -1.27 -29.91 17.15
CA ARG A 1033 -0.45 -28.69 17.18
C ARG A 1033 0.88 -28.90 17.88
N ARG A 1034 0.84 -29.54 19.06
CA ARG A 1034 2.06 -29.84 19.83
C ARG A 1034 2.98 -30.80 19.08
N PHE A 1035 2.44 -31.89 18.52
CA PHE A 1035 3.23 -32.92 17.84
C PHE A 1035 3.87 -32.42 16.54
N LEU A 1036 3.19 -31.52 15.81
CA LEU A 1036 3.69 -30.94 14.55
C LEU A 1036 4.49 -29.65 14.76
N HIS A 1037 4.74 -29.24 16.00
CA HIS A 1037 5.57 -28.09 16.29
C HIS A 1037 7.04 -28.38 15.93
N PRO A 1038 7.75 -27.50 15.18
CA PRO A 1038 9.08 -27.79 14.67
C PRO A 1038 10.14 -28.03 15.75
N LEU A 1039 10.01 -27.38 16.91
CA LEU A 1039 11.05 -27.38 17.97
C LEU A 1039 10.72 -28.22 19.19
N THR A 1040 9.45 -28.61 19.36
CA THR A 1040 8.96 -29.29 20.58
C THR A 1040 8.04 -30.46 20.25
N GLY A 1041 7.72 -30.66 18.96
CA GLY A 1041 6.97 -31.80 18.47
C GLY A 1041 7.82 -33.05 18.33
N GLY A 1042 7.27 -34.04 17.63
CA GLY A 1042 7.86 -35.38 17.55
C GLY A 1042 7.67 -36.19 18.83
N TRP A 1043 8.04 -37.47 18.77
CA TRP A 1043 7.83 -38.45 19.85
C TRP A 1043 8.74 -38.24 21.06
N ASP A 1044 9.93 -37.68 20.84
CA ASP A 1044 10.91 -37.36 21.88
C ASP A 1044 10.69 -35.97 22.50
N GLY A 1045 9.74 -35.18 21.97
CA GLY A 1045 9.51 -33.79 22.35
C GLY A 1045 10.68 -32.86 22.02
N GLY A 1046 11.65 -33.33 21.21
CA GLY A 1046 12.85 -32.60 20.83
C GLY A 1046 12.71 -31.77 19.56
N GLY A 1047 11.55 -31.82 18.90
CA GLY A 1047 11.29 -31.20 17.60
C GLY A 1047 11.55 -32.14 16.42
N TRP A 1048 11.19 -31.69 15.23
CA TRP A 1048 11.33 -32.47 14.00
C TRP A 1048 12.76 -32.34 13.43
N PRO A 1049 13.39 -33.45 13.00
CA PRO A 1049 14.68 -33.38 12.33
C PRO A 1049 14.54 -32.78 10.93
N PHE A 1050 15.56 -32.02 10.52
CA PHE A 1050 15.62 -31.46 9.17
C PHE A 1050 15.45 -32.54 8.08
N GLY A 1051 14.61 -32.25 7.09
CA GLY A 1051 14.39 -33.11 5.93
C GLY A 1051 13.48 -34.32 6.16
N ARG A 1052 12.87 -34.47 7.35
CA ARG A 1052 11.87 -35.51 7.63
C ARG A 1052 10.45 -34.93 7.57
N LEU A 1053 9.58 -35.53 6.76
CA LEU A 1053 8.14 -35.27 6.80
C LEU A 1053 7.44 -36.20 7.80
N VAL A 1054 6.25 -35.81 8.26
CA VAL A 1054 5.36 -36.65 9.06
C VAL A 1054 4.69 -37.71 8.18
N CYS A 1055 4.57 -38.93 8.70
CA CYS A 1055 3.84 -40.04 8.06
C CYS A 1055 2.43 -40.23 8.66
N HIS A 1056 1.59 -41.00 7.97
CA HIS A 1056 0.24 -41.32 8.47
C HIS A 1056 0.29 -42.09 9.78
N SER A 1057 1.21 -43.05 9.90
CA SER A 1057 1.37 -43.86 11.10
C SER A 1057 1.76 -43.06 12.35
N ASP A 1058 2.57 -42.00 12.19
CA ASP A 1058 2.89 -41.06 13.27
C ASP A 1058 1.61 -40.36 13.78
N LEU A 1059 0.71 -39.96 12.88
CA LEU A 1059 -0.52 -39.25 13.24
C LEU A 1059 -1.63 -40.17 13.77
N TYR A 1060 -1.79 -41.37 13.21
CA TYR A 1060 -2.72 -42.37 13.73
C TYR A 1060 -2.38 -42.71 15.19
N ARG A 1061 -1.11 -43.02 15.45
CA ARG A 1061 -0.65 -43.33 16.81
C ARG A 1061 -0.88 -42.17 17.77
N LEU A 1062 -0.56 -40.94 17.36
CA LEU A 1062 -0.78 -39.75 18.19
C LEU A 1062 -2.25 -39.61 18.59
N LEU A 1063 -3.16 -39.79 17.63
CA LEU A 1063 -4.59 -39.59 17.83
C LEU A 1063 -5.24 -40.73 18.63
N GLU A 1064 -4.74 -41.97 18.52
CA GLU A 1064 -5.18 -43.10 19.35
C GLU A 1064 -4.76 -42.98 20.82
N GLU A 1065 -3.65 -42.28 21.11
CA GLU A 1065 -3.18 -41.99 22.47
C GLU A 1065 -4.00 -40.86 23.17
N VAL A 1066 -4.87 -40.14 22.44
CA VAL A 1066 -5.73 -39.10 23.02
C VAL A 1066 -6.82 -39.74 23.88
N GLU A 1067 -6.88 -39.34 25.15
CA GLU A 1067 -7.88 -39.84 26.10
C GLU A 1067 -9.31 -39.59 25.60
N GLY A 1068 -10.13 -40.64 25.58
CA GLY A 1068 -11.51 -40.58 25.10
C GLY A 1068 -11.70 -40.95 23.63
N VAL A 1069 -10.63 -41.14 22.84
CA VAL A 1069 -10.72 -41.69 21.48
C VAL A 1069 -10.91 -43.22 21.54
N ASP A 1070 -11.83 -43.74 20.73
CA ASP A 1070 -12.04 -45.17 20.47
C ASP A 1070 -11.28 -45.61 19.20
N ARG A 1071 -11.53 -44.92 18.08
CA ARG A 1071 -10.81 -45.13 16.80
C ARG A 1071 -10.82 -43.89 15.91
N VAL A 1072 -9.88 -43.83 14.96
CA VAL A 1072 -9.88 -42.84 13.88
C VAL A 1072 -10.77 -43.37 12.73
N ALA A 1073 -11.84 -42.64 12.38
CA ALA A 1073 -12.77 -43.07 11.32
C ALA A 1073 -12.25 -42.75 9.91
N SER A 1074 -11.62 -41.59 9.74
CA SER A 1074 -11.00 -41.17 8.49
C SER A 1074 -9.99 -40.07 8.74
N MET A 1075 -8.86 -40.08 8.04
CA MET A 1075 -7.84 -39.04 8.14
C MET A 1075 -7.31 -38.67 6.74
N ALA A 1076 -7.24 -37.38 6.46
CA ALA A 1076 -6.60 -36.83 5.26
C ALA A 1076 -5.51 -35.86 5.68
N VAL A 1077 -4.30 -36.08 5.18
CA VAL A 1077 -3.13 -35.28 5.55
C VAL A 1077 -2.65 -34.49 4.34
N THR A 1078 -2.65 -33.17 4.47
CA THR A 1078 -2.19 -32.25 3.44
C THR A 1078 -0.93 -31.52 3.89
N ALA A 1079 0.12 -31.61 3.09
CA ALA A 1079 1.32 -30.79 3.20
C ALA A 1079 1.24 -29.57 2.25
N ILE A 1080 1.52 -28.37 2.73
CA ILE A 1080 1.59 -27.15 1.92
C ILE A 1080 2.96 -26.50 2.13
N ASP A 1081 3.70 -26.26 1.05
CA ASP A 1081 5.00 -25.59 1.13
C ASP A 1081 4.90 -24.06 1.14
N GLU A 1082 6.06 -23.40 1.21
CA GLU A 1082 6.17 -21.93 1.21
C GLU A 1082 5.79 -21.26 -0.11
N MET A 1083 5.66 -22.02 -1.21
CA MET A 1083 5.17 -21.53 -2.49
C MET A 1083 3.65 -21.74 -2.65
N GLY A 1084 2.97 -22.28 -1.63
CA GLY A 1084 1.54 -22.58 -1.65
C GLY A 1084 1.19 -23.84 -2.45
N ARG A 1085 2.18 -24.66 -2.83
CA ARG A 1085 1.92 -25.93 -3.51
C ARG A 1085 1.39 -26.93 -2.51
N ARG A 1086 0.23 -27.49 -2.83
CA ARG A 1086 -0.48 -28.46 -2.01
C ARG A 1086 -0.08 -29.88 -2.41
N MET A 1087 0.25 -30.71 -1.44
CA MET A 1087 0.58 -32.12 -1.60
C MET A 1087 -0.27 -32.93 -0.63
N GLU A 1088 -1.00 -33.91 -1.16
CA GLU A 1088 -1.62 -34.94 -0.32
C GLU A 1088 -0.56 -35.98 0.06
N LEU A 1089 -0.40 -36.18 1.36
CA LEU A 1089 0.36 -37.29 1.89
C LEU A 1089 -0.59 -38.49 1.86
N GLY A 1090 -0.17 -39.62 1.30
CA GLY A 1090 -0.98 -40.85 1.25
C GLY A 1090 -0.24 -42.01 1.93
N GLU A 1091 -0.98 -43.05 2.31
CA GLU A 1091 -0.47 -44.17 3.14
C GLU A 1091 0.63 -45.02 2.47
N ALA A 1092 0.76 -45.00 1.14
CA ALA A 1092 1.58 -45.96 0.39
C ALA A 1092 2.92 -45.41 -0.17
N ASP A 1093 3.25 -44.13 0.03
CA ASP A 1093 4.31 -43.46 -0.77
C ASP A 1093 5.25 -42.57 0.08
N GLU A 1094 5.68 -43.11 1.23
CA GLU A 1094 6.37 -42.33 2.29
C GLU A 1094 7.91 -42.38 2.23
N SER A 1095 8.52 -43.32 1.49
CA SER A 1095 9.98 -43.55 1.53
C SER A 1095 10.79 -43.03 0.32
N THR A 1096 10.14 -42.51 -0.73
CA THR A 1096 10.80 -42.17 -2.02
C THR A 1096 10.59 -40.72 -2.47
N ARG A 1097 9.83 -39.91 -1.73
CA ARG A 1097 9.49 -38.54 -2.14
C ARG A 1097 10.67 -37.58 -1.89
N PRO A 1098 11.13 -36.83 -2.90
CA PRO A 1098 12.23 -35.89 -2.73
C PRO A 1098 11.77 -34.65 -1.97
N VAL A 1099 12.19 -34.55 -0.72
CA VAL A 1099 11.97 -33.41 0.17
C VAL A 1099 13.27 -32.59 0.29
N ASP A 1100 13.18 -31.28 0.51
CA ASP A 1100 14.37 -30.47 0.83
C ASP A 1100 15.03 -31.07 2.10
N PRO A 1101 16.31 -31.49 2.06
CA PRO A 1101 17.00 -32.07 3.22
C PRO A 1101 17.05 -31.14 4.43
N TYR A 1102 16.70 -29.87 4.25
CA TYR A 1102 16.75 -28.81 5.27
C TYR A 1102 15.39 -28.14 5.48
N LEU A 1103 14.32 -28.83 5.09
CA LEU A 1103 12.95 -28.57 5.48
C LEU A 1103 12.74 -28.77 6.99
N LEU A 1104 11.83 -28.00 7.59
CA LEU A 1104 11.14 -28.35 8.84
C LEU A 1104 9.63 -28.49 8.67
N VAL A 1105 9.04 -29.42 9.43
CA VAL A 1105 7.57 -29.55 9.56
C VAL A 1105 7.05 -28.44 10.46
N SER A 1106 5.88 -27.90 10.14
CA SER A 1106 5.11 -27.00 11.01
C SER A 1106 3.63 -27.36 11.00
N SER A 1107 2.93 -27.05 12.10
CA SER A 1107 1.48 -27.21 12.18
C SER A 1107 0.75 -26.29 11.17
N GLY A 1108 -0.29 -26.84 10.56
CA GLY A 1108 -1.15 -26.18 9.57
C GLY A 1108 -2.57 -25.97 10.10
N ASP A 1109 -3.53 -25.90 9.17
CA ASP A 1109 -4.93 -25.68 9.52
C ASP A 1109 -5.63 -27.03 9.73
N HIS A 1110 -5.73 -27.46 10.99
CA HIS A 1110 -6.33 -28.75 11.36
C HIS A 1110 -7.86 -28.66 11.44
N ARG A 1111 -8.54 -29.72 11.00
CA ARG A 1111 -9.97 -29.93 11.19
C ARG A 1111 -10.17 -31.25 11.91
N VAL A 1112 -10.81 -31.21 13.07
CA VAL A 1112 -11.10 -32.38 13.89
C VAL A 1112 -12.59 -32.41 14.13
N ALA A 1113 -13.23 -33.55 13.85
CA ALA A 1113 -14.64 -33.78 14.14
C ALA A 1113 -14.80 -35.10 14.92
N ALA A 1114 -15.43 -35.07 16.07
CA ALA A 1114 -15.80 -36.26 16.84
C ALA A 1114 -17.26 -36.61 16.60
N ARG A 1115 -17.55 -37.81 16.08
CA ARG A 1115 -18.91 -38.26 15.75
C ARG A 1115 -19.16 -39.71 16.14
N ALA A 1116 -20.44 -40.08 16.28
CA ALA A 1116 -20.82 -41.47 16.49
C ALA A 1116 -20.22 -42.35 15.38
N GLY A 1117 -19.67 -43.51 15.74
CA GLY A 1117 -19.19 -44.46 14.75
C GLY A 1117 -20.36 -44.98 13.92
N ASP A 1118 -20.20 -44.99 12.59
CA ASP A 1118 -21.10 -45.75 11.74
C ASP A 1118 -20.92 -47.24 12.09
N ALA A 1119 -22.04 -47.90 12.44
CA ALA A 1119 -22.11 -49.29 12.87
C ALA A 1119 -21.74 -50.28 11.76
#